data_AF-A0AAD4JUG0-F1
#
_entry.id   AF-A0AAD4JUG0-F1
#
_cell.length_a   1.000
_cell.length_b   1.000
_cell.length_c   1.000
_cell.angle_alpha   90.00
_cell.angle_beta   90.00
_cell.angle_gamma   90.00
#
_symmetry.space_group_name_H-M   'P 1'
#
loop_
_entity.id
_entity.type
_entity.pdbx_description
1 polymer ?
#
loop_
_entity_poly.entity_id
_entity_poly.type
_entity_poly.pdbx_seq_one_letter_code
_entity_poly.pdbx_strand_id
1 'polypeptide(L)'
;SRSTKGKLKSLNKDGGPSMEVALERLSTRFPDVVEVAQLDLVDDLNEDFFATSYEMVHCILPISKFAARKLKRFIDLLARMRSRFSEVQSLNASMHHKIKTAQEKLKLSLEVTITWDTMLIYLRDSLEEAWRVADAAHNREVDMRSNVDYTYNDHQTKQVTSDTHKNTKDMWLRGVVFRERDRLSRELKEHQKRLETNRYYSSSLEDIIDEHRATISKQQLRVKTYETELFKLEHKLRLLVEEYDERLNVQRREVEALHSSNSSLRSYEKRYHVIKALNEKLKQLVERYSFDNFALAKSNHRQEELITQLKATVATLEGDNRILHREKQELIYRTRSNVREIKKKEEVAILLTRRFHQMAKKNNDLIEQDVSRMNEMTGLEKRLAITISKLEESTKQKEECERQKDKLRGEISALNGVLAAVRYDVTTHRARMQEIQITLDRAHISLDERDERIHRLNKERNEALTETNDLNKTIERLEENAAERNQKLHELQEQLQHKTIEFLQAKQQTEVLRSEKIMLQRSNAVCAQDRHMLQNINAKQAFQNNQLCSQLAAHEKESSTFKNQIDQLNNLAKRRQTEIHTKERQLQAVRNELQETKIRAFQLKNTVDEDERRFKQITIRLDEQRQNKNLVGHQMMRRNGELRLQLQKLSMMQMALSRGTMQYNQRLDDIRILKAEITNLRMSKDCMERAVATTANMRHEIVRLERQLVRERLNVAAFTNEMKHPYRIHRWRLMRGRDPQRLELIIKLQALLKRNIQQSVERTNLETKLVNTQRMYDALKQQLIRVADPKLKERLWRQQRINQMQSRKVKAMKAELAINEIDLEARDVIIDEYKSALR
;
A
#
# COMPACT_ATOMS: atom_id res chain seq x y z
N SER A 1 -28.34 52.40 9.21
CA SER A 1 -29.37 53.24 8.55
C SER A 1 -29.38 52.93 7.05
N ARG A 2 -30.50 53.17 6.34
CA ARG A 2 -30.84 52.60 5.00
C ARG A 2 -30.98 51.05 5.06
N SER A 3 -32.12 50.38 4.85
CA SER A 3 -33.41 50.62 4.14
C SER A 3 -33.42 50.28 2.65
N THR A 4 -33.84 49.04 2.36
CA THR A 4 -34.60 48.67 1.14
C THR A 4 -35.75 47.73 1.53
N LYS A 5 -36.98 48.08 1.15
CA LYS A 5 -38.18 47.25 1.42
C LYS A 5 -38.44 46.32 0.22
N GLY A 6 -38.39 45.01 0.45
CA GLY A 6 -38.91 44.01 -0.49
C GLY A 6 -40.32 43.56 -0.08
N LYS A 7 -41.37 44.00 -0.79
CA LYS A 7 -42.72 43.43 -0.64
C LYS A 7 -42.77 42.08 -1.35
N LEU A 8 -43.30 41.06 -0.68
CA LEU A 8 -43.94 39.93 -1.36
C LEU A 8 -45.27 39.65 -0.65
N LYS A 9 -46.32 39.44 -1.45
CA LYS A 9 -47.72 39.48 -1.02
C LYS A 9 -48.34 38.11 -1.30
N SER A 10 -49.11 37.60 -0.34
CA SER A 10 -50.24 36.68 -0.55
C SER A 10 -50.08 35.56 -1.60
N LEU A 11 -49.77 34.35 -1.12
CA LEU A 11 -50.35 33.11 -1.65
C LEU A 11 -50.61 32.19 -0.46
N ASN A 12 -51.88 32.12 -0.06
CA ASN A 12 -52.39 31.31 1.03
C ASN A 12 -53.82 30.88 0.64
N LYS A 13 -54.23 29.66 0.98
CA LYS A 13 -55.00 28.70 0.15
C LYS A 13 -54.09 27.91 -0.81
N ASP A 14 -54.15 26.58 -0.88
CA ASP A 14 -55.12 25.64 -0.29
C ASP A 14 -54.49 24.54 0.59
N GLY A 15 -55.29 24.02 1.54
CA GLY A 15 -55.29 22.60 1.93
C GLY A 15 -54.01 21.95 2.47
N GLY A 16 -53.41 22.47 3.54
CA GLY A 16 -52.37 21.76 4.31
C GLY A 16 -52.30 22.22 5.77
N PRO A 17 -51.87 21.37 6.72
CA PRO A 17 -51.65 21.80 8.11
C PRO A 17 -50.54 22.86 8.18
N SER A 18 -50.62 23.80 9.13
CA SER A 18 -49.66 24.90 9.24
C SER A 18 -48.22 24.40 9.34
N MET A 19 -47.32 25.11 8.64
CA MET A 19 -45.90 24.79 8.58
C MET A 19 -45.24 24.78 9.96
N GLU A 20 -45.71 25.64 10.87
CA GLU A 20 -45.27 25.71 12.26
C GLU A 20 -45.65 24.44 13.03
N VAL A 21 -46.89 23.96 12.89
CA VAL A 21 -47.38 22.74 13.56
C VAL A 21 -46.62 21.49 13.09
N ALA A 22 -46.10 21.47 11.86
CA ALA A 22 -45.21 20.40 11.40
C ALA A 22 -43.82 20.47 12.07
N LEU A 23 -43.27 21.67 12.25
CA LEU A 23 -41.98 21.89 12.92
C LEU A 23 -42.05 21.67 14.44
N GLU A 24 -43.12 22.10 15.11
CA GLU A 24 -43.37 21.81 16.53
C GLU A 24 -43.46 20.30 16.78
N ARG A 25 -44.24 19.57 15.95
CA ARG A 25 -44.35 18.10 16.06
C ARG A 25 -43.01 17.39 15.86
N LEU A 26 -42.15 17.90 14.97
CA LEU A 26 -40.79 17.38 14.81
C LEU A 26 -39.89 17.73 16.00
N SER A 27 -39.98 18.95 16.55
CA SER A 27 -39.27 19.35 17.77
C SER A 27 -39.62 18.44 18.95
N THR A 28 -40.90 18.10 19.15
CA THR A 28 -41.31 17.16 20.23
C THR A 28 -40.79 15.71 20.06
N ARG A 29 -40.18 15.36 18.91
CA ARG A 29 -39.58 14.04 18.66
C ARG A 29 -38.06 13.99 18.88
N PHE A 30 -37.38 15.14 19.03
CA PHE A 30 -35.94 15.21 19.27
C PHE A 30 -35.67 15.95 20.60
N PRO A 31 -35.57 15.23 21.74
CA PRO A 31 -35.21 15.86 23.02
C PRO A 31 -33.74 16.30 23.02
N ASP A 32 -33.49 17.57 23.34
CA ASP A 32 -32.17 18.25 23.28
C ASP A 32 -31.12 17.77 24.32
N VAL A 33 -31.20 16.54 24.82
CA VAL A 33 -30.54 16.11 26.08
C VAL A 33 -29.43 15.06 25.87
N VAL A 34 -29.25 14.50 24.67
CA VAL A 34 -28.25 13.45 24.42
C VAL A 34 -26.92 14.02 23.95
N GLU A 35 -25.86 13.85 24.74
CA GLU A 35 -24.49 14.17 24.32
C GLU A 35 -24.04 13.28 23.15
N VAL A 36 -23.42 13.89 22.13
CA VAL A 36 -22.95 13.19 20.92
C VAL A 36 -21.94 12.08 21.21
N ALA A 37 -21.26 12.12 22.35
CA ALA A 37 -20.32 11.10 22.81
C ALA A 37 -20.98 9.86 23.46
N GLN A 38 -22.28 9.93 23.78
CA GLN A 38 -23.03 8.87 24.48
C GLN A 38 -23.98 8.07 23.57
N LEU A 39 -24.16 8.50 22.31
CA LEU A 39 -25.05 7.86 21.33
C LEU A 39 -24.59 6.45 20.94
N ASP A 40 -25.45 5.45 21.13
CA ASP A 40 -25.24 4.12 20.54
C ASP A 40 -25.59 4.15 19.04
N LEU A 41 -24.59 3.83 18.20
CA LEU A 41 -24.72 3.88 16.74
C LEU A 41 -25.67 2.82 16.16
N VAL A 42 -26.10 1.85 16.97
CA VAL A 42 -27.03 0.78 16.60
C VAL A 42 -28.36 0.92 17.32
N ASP A 43 -28.38 1.18 18.62
CA ASP A 43 -29.60 1.21 19.44
C ASP A 43 -30.28 2.60 19.54
N ASP A 44 -29.57 3.73 19.42
CA ASP A 44 -30.20 5.07 19.39
C ASP A 44 -30.54 5.51 17.96
N LEU A 45 -29.65 5.25 17.00
CA LEU A 45 -29.82 5.63 15.58
C LEU A 45 -30.78 4.70 14.81
N ASN A 46 -31.94 4.39 15.40
CA ASN A 46 -32.89 3.40 14.88
C ASN A 46 -33.53 3.77 13.53
N GLU A 47 -34.23 2.80 12.92
CA GLU A 47 -34.93 3.05 11.64
C GLU A 47 -35.96 4.18 11.78
N ASP A 48 -36.62 4.31 12.94
CA ASP A 48 -37.52 5.42 13.28
C ASP A 48 -36.78 6.79 13.36
N PHE A 49 -35.55 6.82 13.88
CA PHE A 49 -34.71 8.02 13.86
C PHE A 49 -34.38 8.45 12.42
N PHE A 50 -34.07 7.49 11.55
CA PHE A 50 -33.83 7.78 10.14
C PHE A 50 -35.10 8.19 9.40
N ALA A 51 -36.24 7.55 9.66
CA ALA A 51 -37.54 7.91 9.09
C ALA A 51 -37.93 9.36 9.46
N THR A 52 -37.93 9.69 10.76
CA THR A 52 -38.22 11.05 11.25
C THR A 52 -37.22 12.10 10.75
N SER A 53 -35.94 11.74 10.60
CA SER A 53 -34.93 12.60 9.99
C SER A 53 -35.20 12.86 8.48
N TYR A 54 -35.69 11.86 7.73
CA TYR A 54 -36.10 12.05 6.33
C TYR A 54 -37.44 12.80 6.20
N GLU A 55 -38.38 12.65 7.14
CA GLU A 55 -39.57 13.51 7.25
C GLU A 55 -39.16 14.98 7.41
N MET A 56 -38.23 15.27 8.33
CA MET A 56 -37.68 16.61 8.56
C MET A 56 -37.03 17.20 7.29
N VAL A 57 -36.26 16.40 6.53
CA VAL A 57 -35.73 16.81 5.22
C VAL A 57 -36.84 17.17 4.23
N HIS A 58 -37.93 16.42 4.21
CA HIS A 58 -39.08 16.68 3.35
C HIS A 58 -39.78 17.99 3.71
N CYS A 59 -39.94 18.30 5.01
CA CYS A 59 -40.49 19.58 5.49
C CYS A 59 -39.58 20.78 5.18
N ILE A 60 -38.25 20.61 5.21
CA ILE A 60 -37.29 21.69 4.92
C ILE A 60 -37.11 21.92 3.41
N LEU A 61 -37.35 20.91 2.57
CA LEU A 61 -37.20 20.97 1.10
C LEU A 61 -37.91 22.16 0.41
N PRO A 62 -39.18 22.52 0.73
CA PRO A 62 -39.83 23.71 0.17
C PRO A 62 -39.25 25.03 0.71
N ILE A 63 -38.75 25.06 1.96
CA ILE A 63 -38.17 26.27 2.58
C ILE A 63 -36.80 26.59 1.98
N SER A 64 -35.89 25.60 1.96
CA SER A 64 -34.53 25.78 1.49
C SER A 64 -33.97 24.50 0.88
N LYS A 65 -34.03 24.43 -0.44
CA LYS A 65 -33.43 23.34 -1.25
C LYS A 65 -31.92 23.18 -0.99
N PHE A 66 -31.22 24.20 -0.51
CA PHE A 66 -29.80 24.11 -0.13
C PHE A 66 -29.61 23.46 1.24
N ALA A 67 -30.38 23.89 2.25
CA ALA A 67 -30.35 23.28 3.59
C ALA A 67 -30.78 21.82 3.54
N ALA A 68 -31.91 21.51 2.89
CA ALA A 68 -32.43 20.15 2.75
C ALA A 68 -31.42 19.20 2.06
N ARG A 69 -30.69 19.66 1.03
CA ARG A 69 -29.63 18.87 0.39
C ARG A 69 -28.44 18.59 1.32
N LYS A 70 -28.02 19.57 2.12
CA LYS A 70 -26.95 19.37 3.12
C LYS A 70 -27.40 18.41 4.22
N LEU A 71 -28.57 18.66 4.80
CA LEU A 71 -29.13 17.89 5.92
C LEU A 71 -29.40 16.44 5.50
N LYS A 72 -29.97 16.22 4.30
CA LYS A 72 -30.06 14.90 3.68
C LYS A 72 -28.69 14.23 3.52
N ARG A 73 -27.67 14.93 3.01
CA ARG A 73 -26.33 14.35 2.83
C ARG A 73 -25.69 13.90 4.16
N PHE A 74 -25.98 14.56 5.28
CA PHE A 74 -25.53 14.13 6.60
C PHE A 74 -26.30 12.88 7.08
N ILE A 75 -27.62 12.82 6.90
CA ILE A 75 -28.43 11.63 7.22
C ILE A 75 -28.02 10.44 6.34
N ASP A 76 -27.88 10.64 5.03
CA ASP A 76 -27.39 9.62 4.07
C ASP A 76 -25.99 9.10 4.46
N LEU A 77 -25.15 9.91 5.10
CA LEU A 77 -23.83 9.51 5.60
C LEU A 77 -23.93 8.72 6.90
N LEU A 78 -24.73 9.19 7.87
CA LEU A 78 -24.98 8.50 9.14
C LEU A 78 -25.62 7.11 8.92
N ALA A 79 -26.58 7.00 8.00
CA ALA A 79 -27.21 5.73 7.64
C ALA A 79 -26.19 4.72 7.08
N ARG A 80 -25.26 5.18 6.23
CA ARG A 80 -24.16 4.36 5.69
C ARG A 80 -23.14 3.98 6.76
N MET A 81 -22.91 4.83 7.76
CA MET A 81 -22.08 4.51 8.91
C MET A 81 -22.75 3.44 9.79
N ARG A 82 -24.04 3.60 10.16
CA ARG A 82 -24.80 2.58 10.90
C ARG A 82 -24.82 1.23 10.19
N SER A 83 -25.10 1.20 8.88
CA SER A 83 -25.03 -0.05 8.09
C SER A 83 -23.69 -0.76 8.29
N ARG A 84 -22.57 -0.04 8.10
CA ARG A 84 -21.22 -0.60 8.27
C ARG A 84 -20.89 -0.99 9.71
N PHE A 85 -21.34 -0.24 10.71
CA PHE A 85 -21.13 -0.61 12.11
C PHE A 85 -21.93 -1.87 12.48
N SER A 86 -23.18 -1.99 12.03
CA SER A 86 -24.02 -3.19 12.21
C SER A 86 -23.47 -4.42 11.45
N GLU A 87 -22.97 -4.23 10.22
CA GLU A 87 -22.24 -5.25 9.46
C GLU A 87 -20.99 -5.74 10.22
N VAL A 88 -20.18 -4.83 10.76
CA VAL A 88 -18.98 -5.16 11.54
C VAL A 88 -19.32 -5.81 12.89
N GLN A 89 -20.36 -5.35 13.59
CA GLN A 89 -20.76 -5.90 14.89
C GLN A 89 -21.36 -7.30 14.74
N SER A 90 -22.19 -7.54 13.72
CA SER A 90 -22.71 -8.87 13.40
C SER A 90 -21.61 -9.84 12.93
N LEU A 91 -20.63 -9.35 12.16
CA LEU A 91 -19.41 -10.10 11.82
C LEU A 91 -18.61 -10.46 13.08
N ASN A 92 -18.38 -9.51 13.98
CA ASN A 92 -17.68 -9.75 15.25
C ASN A 92 -18.43 -10.75 16.14
N ALA A 93 -19.75 -10.65 16.26
CA ALA A 93 -20.57 -11.64 16.97
C ALA A 93 -20.44 -13.05 16.36
N SER A 94 -20.47 -13.15 15.03
CA SER A 94 -20.23 -14.42 14.30
C SER A 94 -18.83 -14.97 14.58
N MET A 95 -17.80 -14.11 14.58
CA MET A 95 -16.41 -14.50 14.85
C MET A 95 -16.20 -14.91 16.31
N HIS A 96 -16.80 -14.21 17.29
CA HIS A 96 -16.79 -14.64 18.69
C HIS A 96 -17.50 -15.98 18.91
N HIS A 97 -18.60 -16.26 18.19
CA HIS A 97 -19.26 -17.57 18.25
C HIS A 97 -18.39 -18.69 17.63
N LYS A 98 -17.70 -18.41 16.51
CA LYS A 98 -16.70 -19.33 15.92
C LYS A 98 -15.52 -19.59 16.87
N ILE A 99 -15.03 -18.55 17.55
CA ILE A 99 -13.94 -18.67 18.54
C ILE A 99 -14.39 -19.53 19.73
N LYS A 100 -15.58 -19.28 20.30
CA LYS A 100 -16.12 -20.11 21.40
C LYS A 100 -16.28 -21.57 21.00
N THR A 101 -16.90 -21.85 19.85
CA THR A 101 -17.08 -23.23 19.36
C THR A 101 -15.76 -23.91 18.97
N ALA A 102 -14.72 -23.15 18.58
CA ALA A 102 -13.37 -23.67 18.40
C ALA A 102 -12.69 -23.98 19.74
N GLN A 103 -12.84 -23.12 20.75
CA GLN A 103 -12.33 -23.35 22.11
C GLN A 103 -13.00 -24.56 22.78
N GLU A 104 -14.30 -24.75 22.59
CA GLU A 104 -15.05 -25.93 23.05
C GLU A 104 -14.52 -27.21 22.39
N LYS A 105 -14.29 -27.20 21.07
CA LYS A 105 -13.69 -28.35 20.35
C LYS A 105 -12.26 -28.63 20.80
N LEU A 106 -11.43 -27.60 20.97
CA LEU A 106 -10.07 -27.74 21.50
C LEU A 106 -10.10 -28.37 22.89
N LYS A 107 -10.96 -27.87 23.78
CA LYS A 107 -11.12 -28.39 25.14
C LYS A 107 -11.57 -29.86 25.15
N LEU A 108 -12.56 -30.22 24.33
CA LEU A 108 -12.98 -31.62 24.18
C LEU A 108 -11.85 -32.51 23.64
N SER A 109 -11.04 -32.00 22.70
CA SER A 109 -9.88 -32.74 22.19
C SER A 109 -8.79 -32.97 23.25
N LEU A 110 -8.57 -31.98 24.13
CA LEU A 110 -7.64 -32.07 25.26
C LEU A 110 -8.17 -33.01 26.36
N GLU A 111 -9.45 -32.93 26.69
CA GLU A 111 -10.10 -33.87 27.62
C GLU A 111 -10.01 -35.31 27.09
N VAL A 112 -10.19 -35.51 25.77
CA VAL A 112 -10.01 -36.81 25.11
C VAL A 112 -8.55 -37.29 25.18
N THR A 113 -7.55 -36.44 24.92
CA THR A 113 -6.12 -36.86 25.03
C THR A 113 -5.79 -37.29 26.45
N ILE A 114 -6.18 -36.50 27.47
CA ILE A 114 -5.98 -36.85 28.88
C ILE A 114 -6.64 -38.19 29.22
N THR A 115 -7.84 -38.48 28.71
CA THR A 115 -8.46 -39.80 28.92
C THR A 115 -7.70 -40.94 28.24
N TRP A 116 -7.16 -40.73 27.03
CA TRP A 116 -6.30 -41.73 26.38
C TRP A 116 -5.00 -41.96 27.15
N ASP A 117 -4.34 -40.91 27.64
CA ASP A 117 -3.12 -41.02 28.43
C ASP A 117 -3.37 -41.82 29.72
N THR A 118 -4.46 -41.55 30.45
CA THR A 118 -4.83 -42.33 31.64
C THR A 118 -5.20 -43.78 31.33
N MET A 119 -5.79 -44.06 30.16
CA MET A 119 -6.09 -45.43 29.71
C MET A 119 -4.81 -46.17 29.29
N LEU A 120 -3.85 -45.48 28.68
CA LEU A 120 -2.55 -46.03 28.28
C LEU A 120 -1.71 -46.38 29.52
N ILE A 121 -1.71 -45.52 30.55
CA ILE A 121 -1.11 -45.83 31.87
C ILE A 121 -1.79 -47.07 32.48
N TYR A 122 -3.12 -47.12 32.54
CA TYR A 122 -3.83 -48.29 33.08
C TYR A 122 -3.54 -49.59 32.30
N LEU A 123 -3.44 -49.53 30.97
CA LEU A 123 -3.08 -50.66 30.13
C LEU A 123 -1.61 -51.09 30.34
N ARG A 124 -0.71 -50.15 30.60
CA ARG A 124 0.68 -50.42 30.97
C ARG A 124 0.75 -51.10 32.35
N ASP A 125 0.09 -50.55 33.36
CA ASP A 125 0.05 -51.14 34.70
C ASP A 125 -0.53 -52.56 34.67
N SER A 126 -1.59 -52.77 33.88
CA SER A 126 -2.18 -54.09 33.64
C SER A 126 -1.27 -55.04 32.86
N LEU A 127 -0.38 -54.54 32.01
CA LEU A 127 0.65 -55.35 31.33
C LEU A 127 1.78 -55.70 32.31
N GLU A 128 2.28 -54.75 33.09
CA GLU A 128 3.30 -55.03 34.11
C GLU A 128 2.79 -56.05 35.14
N GLU A 129 1.52 -55.97 35.57
CA GLU A 129 0.91 -56.98 36.45
C GLU A 129 0.73 -58.34 35.75
N ALA A 130 0.33 -58.36 34.47
CA ALA A 130 0.24 -59.61 33.70
C ALA A 130 1.62 -60.29 33.53
N TRP A 131 2.69 -59.51 33.38
CA TRP A 131 4.06 -60.02 33.35
C TRP A 131 4.48 -60.57 34.72
N ARG A 132 4.23 -59.85 35.82
CA ARG A 132 4.47 -60.36 37.20
C ARG A 132 3.72 -61.67 37.47
N VAL A 133 2.48 -61.80 36.98
CA VAL A 133 1.69 -63.04 37.09
C VAL A 133 2.27 -64.15 36.21
N ALA A 134 2.80 -63.86 35.03
CA ALA A 134 3.48 -64.82 34.17
C ALA A 134 4.80 -65.30 34.80
N ASP A 135 5.63 -64.40 35.32
CA ASP A 135 6.87 -64.74 36.04
C ASP A 135 6.57 -65.56 37.31
N ALA A 136 5.54 -65.18 38.08
CA ALA A 136 5.09 -65.95 39.24
C ALA A 136 4.46 -67.30 38.86
N ALA A 137 3.91 -67.47 37.66
CA ALA A 137 3.46 -68.76 37.15
C ALA A 137 4.64 -69.62 36.69
N HIS A 138 5.65 -69.02 36.03
CA HIS A 138 6.85 -69.72 35.59
C HIS A 138 7.71 -70.18 36.78
N ASN A 139 7.89 -69.34 37.80
CA ASN A 139 8.58 -69.73 39.04
C ASN A 139 7.84 -70.87 39.75
N ARG A 140 6.51 -70.82 39.85
CA ARG A 140 5.70 -71.96 40.35
C ARG A 140 5.85 -73.21 39.48
N GLU A 141 6.03 -73.06 38.17
CA GLU A 141 6.26 -74.21 37.28
C GLU A 141 7.65 -74.82 37.51
N VAL A 142 8.69 -74.00 37.75
CA VAL A 142 10.02 -74.46 38.14
C VAL A 142 9.99 -75.16 39.51
N ASP A 143 9.29 -74.59 40.49
CA ASP A 143 9.08 -75.21 41.81
C ASP A 143 8.29 -76.53 41.69
N MET A 144 7.26 -76.59 40.85
CA MET A 144 6.50 -77.83 40.64
C MET A 144 7.30 -78.89 39.87
N ARG A 145 8.11 -78.50 38.88
CA ARG A 145 9.02 -79.43 38.17
C ARG A 145 10.07 -80.00 39.13
N SER A 146 10.69 -79.16 39.97
CA SER A 146 11.67 -79.63 40.96
C SER A 146 11.05 -80.53 42.04
N ASN A 147 9.78 -80.32 42.42
CA ASN A 147 9.06 -81.25 43.31
C ASN A 147 8.69 -82.58 42.61
N VAL A 148 8.29 -82.55 41.33
CA VAL A 148 7.88 -83.75 40.58
C VAL A 148 9.03 -84.74 40.40
N ASP A 149 10.26 -84.27 40.18
CA ASP A 149 11.46 -85.13 40.07
C ASP A 149 11.76 -85.92 41.36
N TYR A 150 11.27 -85.48 42.53
CA TYR A 150 11.39 -86.23 43.79
C TYR A 150 10.28 -87.26 44.04
N THR A 151 9.18 -87.26 43.26
CA THR A 151 7.97 -88.03 43.58
C THR A 151 7.55 -89.08 42.55
N TYR A 152 8.44 -89.47 41.62
CA TYR A 152 8.13 -90.46 40.57
C TYR A 152 8.96 -91.75 40.67
N ASN A 153 9.22 -92.23 41.88
CA ASN A 153 10.05 -93.43 42.07
C ASN A 153 9.57 -94.37 43.20
N ASP A 154 8.25 -94.55 43.36
CA ASP A 154 7.76 -95.62 44.23
C ASP A 154 6.42 -96.30 43.82
N HIS A 155 6.36 -97.59 44.13
CA HIS A 155 5.20 -98.51 44.19
C HIS A 155 4.37 -98.80 42.91
N GLN A 156 4.69 -99.94 42.28
CA GLN A 156 3.70 -100.82 41.60
C GLN A 156 3.27 -102.00 42.50
N THR A 157 2.25 -102.75 42.07
CA THR A 157 1.86 -104.14 42.44
C THR A 157 1.07 -104.45 43.74
N LYS A 158 -0.07 -105.15 43.54
CA LYS A 158 -0.83 -106.16 44.35
C LYS A 158 -2.28 -106.18 43.77
N GLN A 159 -2.89 -107.25 43.23
CA GLN A 159 -2.76 -108.73 43.29
C GLN A 159 -3.40 -109.38 44.55
N VAL A 160 -3.68 -110.71 44.46
CA VAL A 160 -4.47 -111.61 45.36
C VAL A 160 -5.98 -111.68 44.96
N THR A 161 -6.64 -112.78 44.54
CA THR A 161 -6.63 -114.27 44.73
C THR A 161 -7.28 -114.78 46.04
N SER A 162 -7.92 -115.95 46.17
CA SER A 162 -8.50 -116.95 45.24
C SER A 162 -9.91 -117.37 45.81
N ASP A 163 -10.51 -118.56 45.83
CA ASP A 163 -10.20 -119.95 45.40
C ASP A 163 -11.50 -120.79 45.18
N THR A 164 -11.44 -122.12 45.36
CA THR A 164 -12.45 -123.12 44.95
C THR A 164 -12.75 -124.17 46.04
N HIS A 165 -13.98 -124.72 46.10
CA HIS A 165 -14.24 -126.17 45.98
C HIS A 165 -15.71 -126.64 46.23
N LYS A 166 -16.19 -127.51 45.30
CA LYS A 166 -17.03 -128.74 45.44
C LYS A 166 -18.40 -128.74 46.17
N ASN A 167 -19.43 -128.96 45.36
CA ASN A 167 -20.60 -129.88 45.52
C ASN A 167 -21.63 -129.70 46.66
N THR A 168 -22.84 -130.21 46.39
CA THR A 168 -24.04 -130.29 47.26
C THR A 168 -24.75 -128.98 47.65
N LYS A 169 -24.28 -127.80 47.21
CA LYS A 169 -25.02 -126.53 47.35
C LYS A 169 -25.79 -126.09 46.10
N ASP A 170 -25.62 -126.75 44.95
CA ASP A 170 -25.99 -126.24 43.63
C ASP A 170 -27.44 -125.74 43.45
N MET A 171 -28.45 -126.33 44.08
CA MET A 171 -29.83 -125.82 43.97
C MET A 171 -30.05 -124.51 44.74
N TRP A 172 -29.51 -124.41 45.95
CA TRP A 172 -29.57 -123.17 46.74
C TRP A 172 -28.65 -122.10 46.15
N LEU A 173 -27.46 -122.52 45.69
CA LEU A 173 -26.51 -121.63 45.02
C LEU A 173 -27.08 -121.12 43.70
N ARG A 174 -27.78 -121.93 42.89
CA ARG A 174 -28.57 -121.43 41.74
C ARG A 174 -29.65 -120.44 42.17
N GLY A 175 -30.35 -120.68 43.28
CA GLY A 175 -31.32 -119.73 43.83
C GLY A 175 -30.71 -118.37 44.20
N VAL A 176 -29.54 -118.37 44.84
CA VAL A 176 -28.80 -117.15 45.19
C VAL A 176 -28.18 -116.49 43.95
N VAL A 177 -27.47 -117.25 43.11
CA VAL A 177 -26.85 -116.78 41.86
C VAL A 177 -27.89 -116.27 40.86
N PHE A 178 -29.11 -116.81 40.80
CA PHE A 178 -30.18 -116.22 40.00
C PHE A 178 -30.69 -114.92 40.63
N ARG A 179 -30.84 -114.82 41.96
CA ARG A 179 -31.19 -113.54 42.61
C ARG A 179 -30.10 -112.48 42.43
N GLU A 180 -28.83 -112.87 42.45
CA GLU A 180 -27.70 -111.97 42.23
C GLU A 180 -27.52 -111.64 40.74
N ARG A 181 -27.68 -112.58 39.81
CA ARG A 181 -27.81 -112.28 38.37
C ARG A 181 -28.96 -111.33 38.09
N ASP A 182 -30.09 -111.50 38.75
CA ASP A 182 -31.28 -110.68 38.55
C ASP A 182 -31.17 -109.33 39.28
N ARG A 183 -30.28 -109.22 40.27
CA ARG A 183 -29.86 -107.96 40.89
C ARG A 183 -28.84 -107.24 40.02
N LEU A 184 -27.73 -107.88 39.68
CA LEU A 184 -26.68 -107.38 38.81
C LEU A 184 -27.21 -106.99 37.42
N SER A 185 -28.21 -107.69 36.87
CA SER A 185 -28.84 -107.28 35.61
C SER A 185 -29.83 -106.12 35.76
N ARG A 186 -30.36 -105.84 36.96
CA ARG A 186 -31.06 -104.58 37.26
C ARG A 186 -30.07 -103.44 37.44
N GLU A 187 -29.02 -103.64 38.22
CA GLU A 187 -27.92 -102.68 38.43
C GLU A 187 -27.25 -102.35 37.09
N LEU A 188 -26.94 -103.34 36.24
CA LEU A 188 -26.36 -103.15 34.90
C LEU A 188 -27.34 -102.43 33.95
N LYS A 189 -28.64 -102.73 33.98
CA LYS A 189 -29.66 -101.96 33.24
C LYS A 189 -29.77 -100.52 33.74
N GLU A 190 -29.56 -100.28 35.03
CA GLU A 190 -29.55 -98.94 35.61
C GLU A 190 -28.27 -98.18 35.23
N HIS A 191 -27.11 -98.84 35.25
CA HIS A 191 -25.85 -98.30 34.73
C HIS A 191 -25.91 -98.02 33.23
N GLN A 192 -26.55 -98.88 32.43
CA GLN A 192 -26.83 -98.62 31.02
C GLN A 192 -27.68 -97.36 30.85
N LYS A 193 -28.81 -97.24 31.56
CA LYS A 193 -29.65 -96.02 31.53
C LYS A 193 -28.89 -94.76 31.96
N ARG A 194 -28.09 -94.83 33.03
CA ARG A 194 -27.24 -93.72 33.49
C ARG A 194 -26.21 -93.32 32.42
N LEU A 195 -25.62 -94.29 31.73
CA LEU A 195 -24.63 -94.09 30.67
C LEU A 195 -25.29 -93.57 29.37
N GLU A 196 -26.51 -94.00 29.05
CA GLU A 196 -27.36 -93.43 28.00
C GLU A 196 -27.70 -91.96 28.30
N THR A 197 -28.18 -91.65 29.51
CA THR A 197 -28.44 -90.25 29.89
C THR A 197 -27.18 -89.39 29.88
N ASN A 198 -26.02 -89.96 30.23
CA ASN A 198 -24.74 -89.24 30.16
C ASN A 198 -24.34 -89.00 28.69
N ARG A 199 -24.52 -89.97 27.79
CA ARG A 199 -24.30 -89.78 26.34
C ARG A 199 -25.19 -88.70 25.75
N TYR A 200 -26.48 -88.67 26.10
CA TYR A 200 -27.38 -87.60 25.67
C TYR A 200 -26.96 -86.22 26.22
N TYR A 201 -26.49 -86.17 27.47
CA TYR A 201 -25.95 -84.95 28.07
C TYR A 201 -24.66 -84.48 27.39
N SER A 202 -23.71 -85.39 27.12
CA SER A 202 -22.48 -85.08 26.37
C SER A 202 -22.77 -84.57 24.97
N SER A 203 -23.65 -85.24 24.21
CA SER A 203 -24.06 -84.78 22.87
C SER A 203 -24.69 -83.38 22.92
N SER A 204 -25.59 -83.14 23.89
CA SER A 204 -26.19 -81.81 24.07
C SER A 204 -25.18 -80.74 24.49
N LEU A 205 -24.09 -81.09 25.18
CA LEU A 205 -22.98 -80.16 25.46
C LEU A 205 -22.12 -79.92 24.22
N GLU A 206 -21.87 -80.93 23.40
CA GLU A 206 -21.15 -80.81 22.12
C GLU A 206 -21.91 -79.90 21.14
N ASP A 207 -23.23 -80.07 21.01
CA ASP A 207 -24.10 -79.17 20.22
C ASP A 207 -23.99 -77.70 20.69
N ILE A 208 -24.02 -77.46 22.01
CA ILE A 208 -23.89 -76.11 22.60
C ILE A 208 -22.48 -75.55 22.37
N ILE A 209 -21.44 -76.38 22.48
CA ILE A 209 -20.05 -75.99 22.22
C ILE A 209 -19.85 -75.60 20.76
N ASP A 210 -20.45 -76.31 19.80
CA ASP A 210 -20.37 -75.97 18.37
C ASP A 210 -21.23 -74.76 17.99
N GLU A 211 -22.40 -74.54 18.62
CA GLU A 211 -23.09 -73.26 18.50
C GLU A 211 -22.23 -72.11 19.05
N HIS A 212 -21.62 -72.27 20.22
CA HIS A 212 -20.72 -71.26 20.79
C HIS A 212 -19.51 -70.99 19.88
N ARG A 213 -18.83 -72.03 19.35
CA ARG A 213 -17.76 -71.89 18.33
C ARG A 213 -18.25 -71.11 17.10
N ALA A 214 -19.45 -71.40 16.61
CA ALA A 214 -20.05 -70.68 15.49
C ALA A 214 -20.35 -69.20 15.82
N THR A 215 -20.79 -68.88 17.05
CA THR A 215 -20.95 -67.48 17.48
C THR A 215 -19.62 -66.75 17.63
N ILE A 216 -18.59 -67.39 18.18
CA ILE A 216 -17.23 -66.83 18.31
C ILE A 216 -16.65 -66.55 16.93
N SER A 217 -16.76 -67.47 15.97
CA SER A 217 -16.30 -67.24 14.58
C SER A 217 -17.02 -66.06 13.92
N LYS A 218 -18.35 -65.95 14.08
CA LYS A 218 -19.14 -64.79 13.61
C LYS A 218 -18.72 -63.48 14.29
N GLN A 219 -18.36 -63.50 15.58
CA GLN A 219 -17.86 -62.32 16.30
C GLN A 219 -16.46 -61.93 15.82
N GLN A 220 -15.52 -62.87 15.67
CA GLN A 220 -14.18 -62.64 15.14
C GLN A 220 -14.21 -62.03 13.73
N LEU A 221 -15.13 -62.49 12.86
CA LEU A 221 -15.31 -61.90 11.53
C LEU A 221 -15.76 -60.43 11.61
N ARG A 222 -16.67 -60.10 12.54
CA ARG A 222 -17.13 -58.72 12.78
C ARG A 222 -16.04 -57.83 13.37
N VAL A 223 -15.22 -58.35 14.29
CA VAL A 223 -14.05 -57.63 14.81
C VAL A 223 -13.11 -57.29 13.65
N LYS A 224 -12.77 -58.26 12.79
CA LYS A 224 -11.95 -58.03 11.59
C LYS A 224 -12.54 -57.00 10.63
N THR A 225 -13.86 -56.97 10.41
CA THR A 225 -14.44 -55.91 9.56
C THR A 225 -14.26 -54.54 10.21
N TYR A 226 -14.54 -54.39 11.51
CA TYR A 226 -14.34 -53.13 12.24
C TYR A 226 -12.87 -52.69 12.30
N GLU A 227 -11.91 -53.62 12.45
CA GLU A 227 -10.46 -53.32 12.37
C GLU A 227 -10.11 -52.71 11.00
N THR A 228 -10.60 -53.28 9.88
CA THR A 228 -10.33 -52.69 8.56
C THR A 228 -11.06 -51.35 8.33
N GLU A 229 -12.18 -51.10 8.99
CA GLU A 229 -12.88 -49.81 8.92
C GLU A 229 -12.16 -48.75 9.75
N LEU A 230 -11.70 -49.11 10.94
CA LEU A 230 -10.94 -48.26 11.84
C LEU A 230 -9.60 -47.85 11.21
N PHE A 231 -8.84 -48.79 10.61
CA PHE A 231 -7.63 -48.47 9.86
C PHE A 231 -7.89 -47.51 8.68
N LYS A 232 -9.00 -47.68 7.94
CA LYS A 232 -9.40 -46.75 6.86
C LYS A 232 -9.77 -45.36 7.40
N LEU A 233 -10.30 -45.26 8.61
CA LEU A 233 -10.61 -43.98 9.27
C LEU A 233 -9.33 -43.32 9.79
N GLU A 234 -8.44 -44.05 10.46
CA GLU A 234 -7.13 -43.55 10.91
C GLU A 234 -6.25 -43.05 9.76
N HIS A 235 -6.25 -43.74 8.62
CA HIS A 235 -5.52 -43.30 7.44
C HIS A 235 -6.09 -42.00 6.87
N LYS A 236 -7.42 -41.88 6.79
CA LYS A 236 -8.08 -40.61 6.40
C LYS A 236 -7.83 -39.48 7.39
N LEU A 237 -7.79 -39.78 8.69
CA LEU A 237 -7.47 -38.80 9.74
C LEU A 237 -6.02 -38.33 9.64
N ARG A 238 -5.06 -39.23 9.37
CA ARG A 238 -3.65 -38.86 9.11
C ARG A 238 -3.51 -37.93 7.90
N LEU A 239 -4.10 -38.30 6.75
CA LEU A 239 -4.09 -37.45 5.55
C LEU A 239 -4.73 -36.06 5.81
N LEU A 240 -5.81 -36.00 6.60
CA LEU A 240 -6.42 -34.72 6.99
C LEU A 240 -5.53 -33.90 7.93
N VAL A 241 -4.83 -34.53 8.88
CA VAL A 241 -3.86 -33.84 9.74
C VAL A 241 -2.70 -33.29 8.91
N GLU A 242 -2.14 -34.09 8.00
CA GLU A 242 -1.10 -33.69 7.05
C GLU A 242 -1.55 -32.49 6.20
N GLU A 243 -2.76 -32.51 5.63
CA GLU A 243 -3.35 -31.34 4.94
C GLU A 243 -3.46 -30.08 5.83
N TYR A 244 -3.80 -30.23 7.11
CA TYR A 244 -3.93 -29.10 8.03
C TYR A 244 -2.57 -28.56 8.49
N ASP A 245 -1.57 -29.41 8.68
CA ASP A 245 -0.20 -28.99 9.00
C ASP A 245 0.47 -28.31 7.80
N GLU A 246 0.25 -28.78 6.57
CA GLU A 246 0.66 -28.05 5.36
C GLU A 246 0.03 -26.65 5.30
N ARG A 247 -1.29 -26.54 5.51
CA ARG A 247 -2.00 -25.25 5.54
C ARG A 247 -1.48 -24.33 6.65
N LEU A 248 -1.24 -24.86 7.85
CA LEU A 248 -0.62 -24.12 8.95
C LEU A 248 0.78 -23.64 8.59
N ASN A 249 1.59 -24.47 7.93
CA ASN A 249 2.96 -24.12 7.55
C ASN A 249 3.01 -23.09 6.40
N VAL A 250 2.02 -23.08 5.50
CA VAL A 250 1.82 -21.96 4.55
C VAL A 250 1.45 -20.67 5.32
N GLN A 251 0.48 -20.73 6.23
CA GLN A 251 0.08 -19.56 7.03
C GLN A 251 1.20 -19.02 7.94
N ARG A 252 2.05 -19.88 8.51
CA ARG A 252 3.26 -19.45 9.25
C ARG A 252 4.20 -18.63 8.36
N ARG A 253 4.52 -19.14 7.15
CA ARG A 253 5.37 -18.43 6.17
C ARG A 253 4.76 -17.11 5.71
N GLU A 254 3.43 -17.05 5.53
CA GLU A 254 2.71 -15.80 5.24
C GLU A 254 2.84 -14.79 6.39
N VAL A 255 2.69 -15.22 7.65
CA VAL A 255 2.88 -14.38 8.84
C VAL A 255 4.33 -13.91 8.99
N GLU A 256 5.31 -14.75 8.69
CA GLU A 256 6.75 -14.40 8.70
C GLU A 256 7.11 -13.40 7.58
N ALA A 257 6.52 -13.55 6.38
CA ALA A 257 6.63 -12.60 5.29
C ALA A 257 5.98 -11.24 5.63
N LEU A 258 4.82 -11.25 6.29
CA LEU A 258 4.16 -10.05 6.79
C LEU A 258 4.97 -9.40 7.93
N HIS A 259 5.57 -10.18 8.82
CA HIS A 259 6.39 -9.66 9.92
C HIS A 259 7.68 -9.00 9.41
N SER A 260 8.37 -9.63 8.46
CA SER A 260 9.56 -9.04 7.82
C SER A 260 9.22 -7.81 6.97
N SER A 261 8.08 -7.81 6.26
CA SER A 261 7.57 -6.61 5.59
C SER A 261 7.30 -5.46 6.58
N ASN A 262 6.63 -5.74 7.71
CA ASN A 262 6.34 -4.75 8.76
C ASN A 262 7.63 -4.24 9.45
N SER A 263 8.64 -5.09 9.65
CA SER A 263 9.94 -4.66 10.18
C SER A 263 10.68 -3.74 9.20
N SER A 264 10.60 -4.00 7.89
CA SER A 264 11.15 -3.11 6.86
C SER A 264 10.41 -1.77 6.80
N LEU A 265 9.06 -1.77 6.87
CA LEU A 265 8.23 -0.56 6.94
C LEU A 265 8.61 0.31 8.14
N ARG A 266 8.74 -0.27 9.35
CA ARG A 266 9.22 0.44 10.55
C ARG A 266 10.62 1.04 10.38
N SER A 267 11.47 0.42 9.56
CA SER A 267 12.79 0.98 9.22
C SER A 267 12.68 2.18 8.25
N TYR A 268 11.74 2.13 7.30
CA TYR A 268 11.44 3.24 6.39
C TYR A 268 10.78 4.41 7.13
N GLU A 269 9.85 4.16 8.07
CA GLU A 269 9.26 5.18 8.95
C GLU A 269 10.33 5.93 9.74
N LYS A 270 11.25 5.20 10.40
CA LYS A 270 12.39 5.80 11.11
C LYS A 270 13.26 6.67 10.19
N ARG A 271 13.58 6.19 8.98
CA ARG A 271 14.34 6.97 7.98
C ARG A 271 13.57 8.21 7.51
N TYR A 272 12.25 8.08 7.28
CA TYR A 272 11.37 9.18 6.91
C TYR A 272 11.32 10.26 8.00
N HIS A 273 11.21 9.89 9.27
CA HIS A 273 11.25 10.85 10.39
C HIS A 273 12.59 11.59 10.47
N VAL A 274 13.73 10.92 10.25
CA VAL A 274 15.05 11.58 10.20
C VAL A 274 15.14 12.54 9.01
N ILE A 275 14.71 12.14 7.81
CA ILE A 275 14.70 12.99 6.62
C ILE A 275 13.75 14.18 6.81
N LYS A 276 12.58 14.00 7.42
CA LYS A 276 11.66 15.09 7.75
C LYS A 276 12.30 16.08 8.72
N ALA A 277 12.95 15.62 9.78
CA ALA A 277 13.66 16.47 10.73
C ALA A 277 14.83 17.23 10.10
N LEU A 278 15.53 16.63 9.13
CA LEU A 278 16.55 17.32 8.33
C LEU A 278 15.94 18.38 7.41
N ASN A 279 14.82 18.09 6.75
CA ASN A 279 14.10 19.05 5.91
C ASN A 279 13.55 20.24 6.72
N GLU A 280 13.04 20.01 7.94
CA GLU A 280 12.63 21.09 8.85
C GLU A 280 13.83 21.99 9.23
N LYS A 281 15.00 21.41 9.52
CA LYS A 281 16.25 22.16 9.77
C LYS A 281 16.74 22.93 8.53
N LEU A 282 16.61 22.35 7.33
CA LEU A 282 16.99 23.01 6.07
C LEU A 282 16.07 24.19 5.76
N LYS A 283 14.75 24.08 6.00
CA LYS A 283 13.83 25.23 5.93
C LYS A 283 14.27 26.36 6.85
N GLN A 284 14.54 26.06 8.13
CA GLN A 284 15.00 27.05 9.10
C GLN A 284 16.33 27.71 8.69
N LEU A 285 17.22 27.00 8.01
CA LEU A 285 18.45 27.58 7.44
C LEU A 285 18.15 28.48 6.22
N VAL A 286 17.24 28.07 5.32
CA VAL A 286 16.81 28.90 4.17
C VAL A 286 16.08 30.16 4.64
N GLU A 287 15.26 30.09 5.69
CA GLU A 287 14.58 31.23 6.32
C GLU A 287 15.57 32.20 6.99
N ARG A 288 16.64 31.68 7.62
CA ARG A 288 17.73 32.52 8.14
C ARG A 288 18.50 33.19 7.01
N TYR A 289 18.94 32.43 6.00
CA TYR A 289 19.68 32.99 4.87
C TYR A 289 18.85 33.97 4.02
N SER A 290 17.52 33.82 3.94
CA SER A 290 16.68 34.80 3.25
C SER A 290 16.53 36.10 4.06
N PHE A 291 16.45 36.00 5.39
CA PHE A 291 16.49 37.16 6.29
C PHE A 291 17.86 37.87 6.25
N ASP A 292 18.97 37.12 6.29
CA ASP A 292 20.32 37.67 6.21
C ASP A 292 20.57 38.33 4.85
N ASN A 293 20.14 37.71 3.74
CA ASN A 293 20.20 38.31 2.40
C ASN A 293 19.34 39.59 2.31
N PHE A 294 18.17 39.63 2.95
CA PHE A 294 17.35 40.85 3.00
C PHE A 294 18.02 41.96 3.83
N ALA A 295 18.65 41.62 4.95
CA ALA A 295 19.41 42.56 5.77
C ALA A 295 20.65 43.11 5.02
N LEU A 296 21.37 42.24 4.31
CA LEU A 296 22.50 42.61 3.45
C LEU A 296 22.05 43.48 2.26
N ALA A 297 20.97 43.13 1.56
CA ALA A 297 20.42 43.95 0.49
C ALA A 297 20.02 45.36 0.99
N LYS A 298 19.40 45.45 2.17
CA LYS A 298 19.07 46.72 2.82
C LYS A 298 20.32 47.51 3.26
N SER A 299 21.42 46.83 3.58
CA SER A 299 22.72 47.47 3.88
C SER A 299 23.40 47.97 2.60
N ASN A 300 23.41 47.17 1.54
CA ASN A 300 23.97 47.54 0.24
C ASN A 300 23.23 48.76 -0.35
N HIS A 301 21.90 48.78 -0.28
CA HIS A 301 21.12 49.91 -0.78
C HIS A 301 21.46 51.23 -0.06
N ARG A 302 21.68 51.19 1.26
CA ARG A 302 22.19 52.35 2.02
C ARG A 302 23.60 52.76 1.61
N GLN A 303 24.44 51.82 1.21
CA GLN A 303 25.77 52.13 0.67
C GLN A 303 25.67 52.72 -0.75
N GLU A 304 24.71 52.29 -1.57
CA GLU A 304 24.40 52.90 -2.88
C GLU A 304 23.84 54.32 -2.73
N GLU A 305 22.96 54.57 -1.75
CA GLU A 305 22.50 55.91 -1.36
C GLU A 305 23.68 56.81 -0.96
N LEU A 306 24.59 56.33 -0.10
CA LEU A 306 25.79 57.07 0.29
C LEU A 306 26.75 57.29 -0.89
N ILE A 307 26.96 56.30 -1.76
CA ILE A 307 27.81 56.42 -2.96
C ILE A 307 27.22 57.42 -3.97
N THR A 308 25.90 57.47 -4.13
CA THR A 308 25.24 58.43 -5.04
C THR A 308 25.26 59.85 -4.46
N GLN A 309 25.07 60.01 -3.15
CA GLN A 309 25.29 61.29 -2.46
C GLN A 309 26.75 61.78 -2.62
N LEU A 310 27.73 60.91 -2.37
CA LEU A 310 29.15 61.24 -2.53
C LEU A 310 29.47 61.62 -3.99
N LYS A 311 28.99 60.86 -4.98
CA LYS A 311 29.13 61.21 -6.41
C LYS A 311 28.54 62.58 -6.74
N ALA A 312 27.39 62.94 -6.16
CA ALA A 312 26.82 64.28 -6.33
C ALA A 312 27.73 65.37 -5.75
N THR A 313 28.28 65.17 -4.53
CA THR A 313 29.22 66.14 -3.93
C THR A 313 30.54 66.28 -4.70
N VAL A 314 31.05 65.19 -5.29
CA VAL A 314 32.23 65.24 -6.17
C VAL A 314 31.90 66.00 -7.47
N ALA A 315 30.73 65.75 -8.07
CA ALA A 315 30.31 66.46 -9.28
C ALA A 315 30.12 67.97 -9.06
N THR A 316 29.62 68.41 -7.89
CA THR A 316 29.55 69.84 -7.55
C THR A 316 30.95 70.43 -7.34
N LEU A 317 31.82 69.76 -6.56
CA LEU A 317 33.19 70.23 -6.31
C LEU A 317 34.03 70.26 -7.60
N GLU A 318 33.81 69.34 -8.54
CA GLU A 318 34.39 69.42 -9.88
C GLU A 318 33.85 70.63 -10.66
N GLY A 319 32.56 70.92 -10.57
CA GLY A 319 31.94 72.12 -11.13
C GLY A 319 32.62 73.40 -10.62
N ASP A 320 32.77 73.52 -9.30
CA ASP A 320 33.41 74.65 -8.64
C ASP A 320 34.89 74.79 -9.03
N ASN A 321 35.65 73.69 -9.04
CA ASN A 321 37.03 73.68 -9.54
C ASN A 321 37.12 74.12 -11.02
N ARG A 322 36.19 73.69 -11.88
CA ARG A 322 36.10 74.13 -13.28
C ARG A 322 35.73 75.61 -13.40
N ILE A 323 35.07 76.22 -12.42
CA ILE A 323 34.80 77.68 -12.36
C ILE A 323 36.07 78.42 -11.93
N LEU A 324 36.67 78.05 -10.80
CA LEU A 324 37.92 78.62 -10.28
C LEU A 324 39.07 78.53 -11.30
N HIS A 325 39.15 77.45 -12.08
CA HIS A 325 40.11 77.32 -13.17
C HIS A 325 39.87 78.32 -14.32
N ARG A 326 38.61 78.64 -14.65
CA ARG A 326 38.27 79.66 -15.66
C ARG A 326 38.62 81.06 -15.16
N GLU A 327 38.25 81.39 -13.92
CA GLU A 327 38.62 82.67 -13.29
C GLU A 327 40.14 82.87 -13.23
N LYS A 328 40.88 81.82 -12.86
CA LYS A 328 42.35 81.82 -12.88
C LYS A 328 42.92 82.04 -14.29
N GLN A 329 42.33 81.42 -15.32
CA GLN A 329 42.73 81.64 -16.71
C GLN A 329 42.42 83.07 -17.19
N GLU A 330 41.28 83.64 -16.81
CA GLU A 330 40.97 85.05 -17.09
C GLU A 330 41.93 86.01 -16.41
N LEU A 331 42.29 85.79 -15.14
CA LEU A 331 43.28 86.60 -14.42
C LEU A 331 44.67 86.52 -15.09
N ILE A 332 45.07 85.34 -15.57
CA ILE A 332 46.30 85.15 -16.37
C ILE A 332 46.18 85.88 -17.73
N TYR A 333 45.01 85.91 -18.36
CA TYR A 333 44.81 86.64 -19.61
C TYR A 333 44.88 88.16 -19.40
N ARG A 334 44.17 88.69 -18.39
CA ARG A 334 44.16 90.11 -18.02
C ARG A 334 45.57 90.59 -17.68
N THR A 335 46.30 89.88 -16.83
CA THR A 335 47.71 90.22 -16.50
C THR A 335 48.62 90.15 -17.73
N ARG A 336 48.49 89.14 -18.62
CA ARG A 336 49.21 89.07 -19.90
C ARG A 336 48.82 90.17 -20.88
N SER A 337 47.64 90.77 -20.78
CA SER A 337 47.27 91.98 -21.54
C SER A 337 48.01 93.20 -21.01
N ASN A 338 47.91 93.45 -19.69
CA ASN A 338 48.56 94.58 -19.04
C ASN A 338 50.08 94.60 -19.25
N VAL A 339 50.74 93.44 -19.18
CA VAL A 339 52.19 93.32 -19.48
C VAL A 339 52.52 93.66 -20.93
N ARG A 340 51.65 93.33 -21.90
CA ARG A 340 51.84 93.72 -23.31
C ARG A 340 51.61 95.21 -23.54
N GLU A 341 50.71 95.85 -22.79
CA GLU A 341 50.54 97.31 -22.83
C GLU A 341 51.72 98.06 -22.20
N ILE A 342 52.27 97.56 -21.08
CA ILE A 342 53.47 98.12 -20.46
C ILE A 342 54.65 98.07 -21.44
N LYS A 343 54.89 96.91 -22.07
CA LYS A 343 55.95 96.78 -23.10
C LYS A 343 55.77 97.73 -24.27
N LYS A 344 54.55 97.91 -24.80
CA LYS A 344 54.29 98.90 -25.86
C LYS A 344 54.62 100.33 -25.42
N LYS A 345 54.31 100.71 -24.17
CA LYS A 345 54.65 102.03 -23.62
C LYS A 345 56.16 102.21 -23.46
N GLU A 346 56.86 101.16 -23.05
CA GLU A 346 58.33 101.09 -22.91
C GLU A 346 59.04 101.18 -24.27
N GLU A 347 58.59 100.44 -25.28
CA GLU A 347 59.04 100.53 -26.68
C GLU A 347 58.86 101.94 -27.25
N VAL A 348 57.72 102.59 -26.98
CA VAL A 348 57.46 103.99 -27.38
C VAL A 348 58.39 104.98 -26.66
N ALA A 349 58.68 104.77 -25.37
CA ALA A 349 59.63 105.61 -24.62
C ALA A 349 61.07 105.48 -25.15
N ILE A 350 61.50 104.27 -25.53
CA ILE A 350 62.79 104.02 -26.21
C ILE A 350 62.82 104.68 -27.59
N LEU A 351 61.73 104.62 -28.35
CA LEU A 351 61.64 105.28 -29.66
C LEU A 351 61.71 106.81 -29.53
N LEU A 352 61.06 107.38 -28.52
CA LEU A 352 61.09 108.82 -28.21
C LEU A 352 62.49 109.30 -27.83
N THR A 353 63.16 108.64 -26.87
CA THR A 353 64.53 108.99 -26.47
C THR A 353 65.52 108.88 -27.64
N ARG A 354 65.39 107.86 -28.50
CA ARG A 354 66.19 107.74 -29.74
C ARG A 354 65.90 108.89 -30.72
N ARG A 355 64.65 109.34 -30.85
CA ARG A 355 64.27 110.46 -31.71
C ARG A 355 64.73 111.82 -31.15
N PHE A 356 64.70 112.02 -29.83
CA PHE A 356 65.29 113.21 -29.20
C PHE A 356 66.81 113.27 -29.44
N HIS A 357 67.53 112.15 -29.33
CA HIS A 357 68.96 112.09 -29.69
C HIS A 357 69.23 112.43 -31.18
N GLN A 358 68.37 111.99 -32.09
CA GLN A 358 68.49 112.33 -33.51
C GLN A 358 68.20 113.81 -33.79
N MET A 359 67.22 114.40 -33.10
CA MET A 359 66.94 115.85 -33.16
C MET A 359 68.11 116.66 -32.60
N ALA A 360 68.70 116.25 -31.48
CA ALA A 360 69.85 116.93 -30.88
C ALA A 360 71.06 116.97 -31.82
N LYS A 361 71.37 115.88 -32.52
CA LYS A 361 72.41 115.88 -33.57
C LYS A 361 72.07 116.86 -34.71
N LYS A 362 70.88 116.73 -35.31
CA LYS A 362 70.45 117.62 -36.41
C LYS A 362 70.44 119.09 -36.03
N ASN A 363 70.19 119.43 -34.77
CA ASN A 363 70.23 120.81 -34.28
C ASN A 363 71.66 121.37 -34.33
N ASN A 364 72.67 120.58 -33.97
CA ASN A 364 74.07 120.96 -34.08
C ASN A 364 74.51 121.03 -35.56
N ASP A 365 74.12 120.04 -36.37
CA ASP A 365 74.43 119.98 -37.81
C ASP A 365 73.88 121.20 -38.59
N LEU A 366 72.80 121.82 -38.10
CA LEU A 366 72.20 123.03 -38.67
C LEU A 366 72.91 124.32 -38.20
N ILE A 367 73.35 124.39 -36.95
CA ILE A 367 74.09 125.54 -36.40
C ILE A 367 75.41 125.76 -37.15
N GLU A 368 76.12 124.68 -37.54
CA GLU A 368 77.31 124.80 -38.39
C GLU A 368 76.98 125.25 -39.83
N GLN A 369 75.82 124.84 -40.38
CA GLN A 369 75.44 125.17 -41.76
C GLN A 369 75.00 126.63 -41.94
N ASP A 370 74.33 127.24 -40.97
CA ASP A 370 73.91 128.65 -41.08
C ASP A 370 75.11 129.61 -41.06
N VAL A 371 76.13 129.32 -40.25
CA VAL A 371 77.40 130.08 -40.23
C VAL A 371 78.14 129.99 -41.57
N SER A 372 78.06 128.84 -42.26
CA SER A 372 78.64 128.66 -43.60
C SER A 372 77.85 129.46 -44.66
N ARG A 373 76.53 129.30 -44.71
CA ARG A 373 75.69 129.85 -45.80
C ARG A 373 75.60 131.37 -45.81
N MET A 374 75.69 132.01 -44.64
CA MET A 374 75.65 133.48 -44.54
C MET A 374 76.78 134.16 -45.35
N ASN A 375 77.94 133.50 -45.49
CA ASN A 375 79.10 134.04 -46.21
C ASN A 375 79.05 133.82 -47.73
N GLU A 376 78.28 132.83 -48.21
CA GLU A 376 78.19 132.49 -49.64
C GLU A 376 77.07 133.26 -50.36
N MET A 377 75.98 133.57 -49.63
CA MET A 377 74.82 134.30 -50.16
C MET A 377 75.18 135.66 -50.80
N THR A 378 76.19 136.37 -50.29
CA THR A 378 76.57 137.69 -50.81
C THR A 378 77.31 137.66 -52.16
N GLY A 379 77.76 136.48 -52.64
CA GLY A 379 78.70 136.37 -53.77
C GLY A 379 78.16 135.80 -55.10
N LEU A 380 76.98 135.17 -55.09
CA LEU A 380 76.55 134.28 -56.18
C LEU A 380 75.24 134.66 -56.90
N GLU A 381 74.31 135.38 -56.27
CA GLU A 381 73.03 135.75 -56.89
C GLU A 381 73.19 136.53 -58.21
N LYS A 382 74.27 137.32 -58.34
CA LYS A 382 74.58 138.13 -59.53
C LYS A 382 75.08 137.33 -60.76
N ARG A 383 75.09 135.99 -60.75
CA ARG A 383 75.65 135.18 -61.85
C ARG A 383 74.75 134.09 -62.46
N LEU A 384 73.56 133.83 -61.92
CA LEU A 384 72.71 132.71 -62.36
C LEU A 384 71.73 133.02 -63.52
N ALA A 385 71.69 134.26 -64.01
CA ALA A 385 70.63 134.74 -64.89
C ALA A 385 70.72 134.35 -66.39
N ILE A 386 71.77 133.61 -66.81
CA ILE A 386 72.08 133.39 -68.25
C ILE A 386 72.16 131.90 -68.66
N THR A 387 72.31 130.96 -67.71
CA THR A 387 72.60 129.54 -68.01
C THR A 387 71.40 128.67 -68.40
N ILE A 388 70.18 129.22 -68.45
CA ILE A 388 68.94 128.43 -68.58
C ILE A 388 68.50 128.21 -70.05
N SER A 389 69.01 128.98 -71.01
CA SER A 389 68.47 128.97 -72.39
C SER A 389 69.03 127.88 -73.33
N LYS A 390 69.59 126.77 -72.82
CA LYS A 390 70.47 125.92 -73.65
C LYS A 390 70.63 124.43 -73.30
N LEU A 391 69.57 123.75 -72.85
CA LEU A 391 69.45 122.28 -72.94
C LEU A 391 67.93 121.93 -72.91
N GLU A 392 67.24 121.78 -74.05
CA GLU A 392 67.31 120.67 -75.03
C GLU A 392 66.78 119.34 -74.46
N GLU A 393 65.92 118.54 -75.12
CA GLU A 393 64.94 118.77 -76.20
C GLU A 393 64.10 117.48 -76.41
N SER A 394 63.10 117.51 -77.30
CA SER A 394 62.66 116.36 -78.13
C SER A 394 62.11 115.04 -77.53
N THR A 395 61.63 114.95 -76.27
CA THR A 395 60.75 113.83 -75.83
C THR A 395 59.56 114.31 -74.97
N LYS A 396 58.28 113.96 -75.23
CA LYS A 396 57.61 113.32 -76.39
C LYS A 396 56.23 113.96 -76.59
N GLN A 397 55.88 114.39 -77.80
CA GLN A 397 54.52 114.77 -78.20
C GLN A 397 54.09 113.93 -79.41
N LYS A 398 53.49 112.75 -79.21
CA LYS A 398 53.13 111.86 -80.35
C LYS A 398 51.81 111.08 -80.24
N GLU A 399 51.21 110.91 -79.06
CA GLU A 399 50.22 109.83 -78.83
C GLU A 399 48.73 110.25 -78.88
N GLU A 400 48.41 111.52 -79.14
CA GLU A 400 47.03 112.04 -78.97
C GLU A 400 46.23 112.22 -80.28
N CYS A 401 46.74 111.80 -81.45
CA CYS A 401 46.17 112.22 -82.74
C CYS A 401 45.33 111.17 -83.51
N GLU A 402 45.25 109.91 -83.08
CA GLU A 402 44.58 108.84 -83.86
C GLU A 402 43.12 108.55 -83.47
N ARG A 403 42.67 108.90 -82.24
CA ARG A 403 41.41 108.40 -81.63
C ARG A 403 40.08 108.90 -82.26
N GLN A 404 40.11 109.63 -83.37
CA GLN A 404 38.90 110.24 -83.96
C GLN A 404 38.44 109.65 -85.31
N LYS A 405 39.19 108.71 -85.92
CA LYS A 405 38.84 108.19 -87.26
C LYS A 405 37.86 107.00 -87.28
N ASP A 406 37.77 106.19 -86.22
CA ASP A 406 37.05 104.91 -86.27
C ASP A 406 35.53 105.00 -86.04
N LYS A 407 35.04 106.07 -85.41
CA LYS A 407 33.65 106.14 -84.90
C LYS A 407 32.57 105.97 -85.97
N LEU A 408 32.85 106.31 -87.24
CA LEU A 408 31.90 106.18 -88.35
C LEU A 408 32.02 104.85 -89.13
N ARG A 409 32.85 103.90 -88.69
CA ARG A 409 32.89 102.53 -89.25
C ARG A 409 32.09 101.49 -88.44
N GLY A 410 31.73 101.82 -87.19
CA GLY A 410 31.13 100.84 -86.26
C GLY A 410 29.73 100.36 -86.66
N GLU A 411 28.87 101.26 -87.13
CA GLU A 411 27.42 101.02 -87.22
C GLU A 411 27.03 100.04 -88.34
N ILE A 412 27.77 100.02 -89.45
CA ILE A 412 27.49 99.13 -90.61
C ILE A 412 27.96 97.68 -90.33
N SER A 413 28.91 97.47 -89.42
CA SER A 413 29.43 96.12 -89.11
C SER A 413 28.49 95.29 -88.23
N ALA A 414 27.68 95.94 -87.38
CA ALA A 414 26.91 95.28 -86.34
C ALA A 414 25.84 94.29 -86.86
N LEU A 415 25.11 94.64 -87.92
CA LEU A 415 23.98 93.83 -88.41
C LEU A 415 24.39 92.50 -89.04
N ASN A 416 25.59 92.41 -89.64
CA ASN A 416 26.09 91.16 -90.22
C ASN A 416 26.54 90.14 -89.16
N GLY A 417 26.87 90.57 -87.94
CA GLY A 417 27.30 89.67 -86.87
C GLY A 417 26.18 88.77 -86.34
N VAL A 418 24.95 89.29 -86.25
CA VAL A 418 23.80 88.56 -85.68
C VAL A 418 23.42 87.33 -86.50
N LEU A 419 23.50 87.43 -87.83
CA LEU A 419 23.16 86.34 -88.75
C LEU A 419 24.21 85.20 -88.75
N ALA A 420 25.44 85.48 -88.30
CA ALA A 420 26.47 84.46 -88.07
C ALA A 420 26.25 83.72 -86.73
N ALA A 421 25.85 84.41 -85.66
CA ALA A 421 25.66 83.82 -84.33
C ALA A 421 24.65 82.67 -84.33
N VAL A 422 23.47 82.85 -84.94
CA VAL A 422 22.41 81.82 -84.98
C VAL A 422 22.88 80.54 -85.69
N ARG A 423 23.83 80.62 -86.63
CA ARG A 423 24.42 79.43 -87.29
C ARG A 423 25.40 78.68 -86.38
N TYR A 424 26.08 79.39 -85.48
CA TYR A 424 26.98 78.82 -84.47
C TYR A 424 26.22 78.15 -83.31
N ASP A 425 25.07 78.70 -82.91
CA ASP A 425 24.25 78.08 -81.87
C ASP A 425 23.71 76.70 -82.30
N VAL A 426 23.27 76.57 -83.55
CA VAL A 426 22.79 75.27 -84.10
C VAL A 426 23.90 74.22 -84.18
N THR A 427 25.16 74.60 -84.42
CA THR A 427 26.28 73.63 -84.42
C THR A 427 26.72 73.27 -83.00
N THR A 428 26.79 74.22 -82.07
CA THR A 428 27.12 73.92 -80.66
C THR A 428 26.07 73.06 -79.96
N HIS A 429 24.78 73.21 -80.28
CA HIS A 429 23.74 72.30 -79.78
C HIS A 429 23.88 70.86 -80.30
N ARG A 430 24.37 70.66 -81.54
CA ARG A 430 24.71 69.31 -82.05
C ARG A 430 25.96 68.72 -81.38
N ALA A 431 26.99 69.55 -81.14
CA ALA A 431 28.18 69.12 -80.41
C ALA A 431 27.83 68.63 -78.98
N ARG A 432 27.01 69.40 -78.24
CA ARG A 432 26.54 69.02 -76.89
C ARG A 432 25.75 67.70 -76.86
N MET A 433 24.94 67.42 -77.88
CA MET A 433 24.26 66.12 -78.02
C MET A 433 25.25 64.96 -78.16
N GLN A 434 26.33 65.13 -78.93
CA GLN A 434 27.38 64.13 -79.06
C GLN A 434 28.23 64.00 -77.79
N GLU A 435 28.52 65.10 -77.09
CA GLU A 435 29.17 65.05 -75.78
C GLU A 435 28.35 64.24 -74.76
N ILE A 436 27.02 64.47 -74.70
CA ILE A 436 26.13 63.73 -73.79
C ILE A 436 26.16 62.23 -74.11
N GLN A 437 26.07 61.83 -75.38
CA GLN A 437 26.18 60.42 -75.77
C GLN A 437 27.54 59.83 -75.33
N ILE A 438 28.64 60.52 -75.62
CA ILE A 438 29.99 60.09 -75.21
C ILE A 438 30.13 59.99 -73.68
N THR A 439 29.47 60.86 -72.90
CA THR A 439 29.45 60.72 -71.43
C THR A 439 28.61 59.55 -70.94
N LEU A 440 27.53 59.18 -71.66
CA LEU A 440 26.71 58.03 -71.33
C LEU A 440 27.47 56.71 -71.61
N ASP A 441 28.13 56.62 -72.77
CA ASP A 441 28.94 55.47 -73.15
C ASP A 441 30.12 55.27 -72.17
N ARG A 442 30.76 56.37 -71.74
CA ARG A 442 31.78 56.36 -70.66
C ARG A 442 31.22 55.95 -69.30
N ALA A 443 29.97 56.30 -68.98
CA ALA A 443 29.33 55.91 -67.73
C ALA A 443 29.02 54.40 -67.70
N HIS A 444 28.66 53.81 -68.85
CA HIS A 444 28.51 52.36 -68.99
C HIS A 444 29.85 51.63 -68.83
N ILE A 445 30.91 52.06 -69.53
CA ILE A 445 32.26 51.47 -69.35
C ILE A 445 32.72 51.57 -67.89
N SER A 446 32.48 52.71 -67.22
CA SER A 446 32.82 52.86 -65.79
C SER A 446 31.93 52.05 -64.84
N LEU A 447 30.78 51.53 -65.28
CA LEU A 447 29.98 50.54 -64.54
C LEU A 447 30.55 49.13 -64.74
N ASP A 448 30.85 48.74 -65.97
CA ASP A 448 31.44 47.42 -66.28
C ASP A 448 32.80 47.24 -65.55
N GLU A 449 33.66 48.28 -65.55
CA GLU A 449 34.91 48.32 -64.78
C GLU A 449 34.70 48.19 -63.26
N ARG A 450 33.57 48.69 -62.73
CA ARG A 450 33.23 48.56 -61.30
C ARG A 450 32.73 47.17 -60.98
N ASP A 451 31.90 46.58 -61.83
CA ASP A 451 31.41 45.22 -61.62
C ASP A 451 32.53 44.19 -61.76
N GLU A 452 33.45 44.34 -62.71
CA GLU A 452 34.70 43.56 -62.73
C GLU A 452 35.54 43.75 -61.46
N ARG A 453 35.61 44.97 -60.91
CA ARG A 453 36.33 45.25 -59.67
C ARG A 453 35.60 44.66 -58.45
N ILE A 454 34.27 44.64 -58.44
CA ILE A 454 33.46 43.97 -57.42
C ILE A 454 33.65 42.45 -57.50
N HIS A 455 33.73 41.87 -58.70
CA HIS A 455 34.08 40.45 -58.87
C HIS A 455 35.49 40.12 -58.39
N ARG A 456 36.49 40.96 -58.69
CA ARG A 456 37.86 40.83 -58.18
C ARG A 456 37.92 40.93 -56.65
N LEU A 457 37.31 41.97 -56.06
CA LEU A 457 37.23 42.15 -54.61
C LEU A 457 36.49 41.01 -53.90
N ASN A 458 35.44 40.43 -54.51
CA ASN A 458 34.77 39.24 -53.95
C ASN A 458 35.64 37.98 -54.02
N LYS A 459 36.49 37.84 -55.06
CA LYS A 459 37.47 36.75 -55.15
C LYS A 459 38.55 36.92 -54.09
N GLU A 460 39.17 38.09 -54.01
CA GLU A 460 40.17 38.46 -52.99
C GLU A 460 39.63 38.28 -51.56
N ARG A 461 38.37 38.67 -51.29
CA ARG A 461 37.69 38.42 -50.01
C ARG A 461 37.50 36.94 -49.70
N ASN A 462 37.20 36.11 -50.70
CA ASN A 462 37.04 34.67 -50.52
C ASN A 462 38.39 33.97 -50.31
N GLU A 463 39.43 34.43 -51.00
CA GLU A 463 40.82 33.98 -50.83
C GLU A 463 41.34 34.35 -49.43
N ALA A 464 41.13 35.58 -48.99
CA ALA A 464 41.40 36.02 -47.61
C ALA A 464 40.57 35.25 -46.56
N LEU A 465 39.35 34.82 -46.89
CA LEU A 465 38.55 33.93 -46.02
C LEU A 465 39.14 32.51 -45.95
N THR A 466 39.71 31.97 -47.01
CA THR A 466 40.46 30.70 -46.93
C THR A 466 41.77 30.86 -46.16
N GLU A 467 42.54 31.91 -46.43
CA GLU A 467 43.79 32.21 -45.73
C GLU A 467 43.58 32.44 -44.24
N THR A 468 42.56 33.20 -43.83
CA THR A 468 42.25 33.38 -42.39
C THR A 468 41.77 32.09 -41.73
N ASN A 469 41.05 31.22 -42.43
CA ASN A 469 40.67 29.91 -41.88
C ASN A 469 41.88 28.96 -41.74
N ASP A 470 42.84 28.98 -42.66
CA ASP A 470 44.05 28.16 -42.55
C ASP A 470 45.08 28.77 -41.57
N LEU A 471 45.15 30.09 -41.47
CA LEU A 471 45.85 30.78 -40.40
C LEU A 471 45.26 30.42 -39.04
N ASN A 472 43.93 30.43 -38.86
CA ASN A 472 43.29 29.97 -37.62
C ASN A 472 43.67 28.52 -37.27
N LYS A 473 43.64 27.58 -38.23
CA LYS A 473 44.10 26.19 -38.01
C LYS A 473 45.59 26.08 -37.64
N THR A 474 46.42 27.03 -38.07
CA THR A 474 47.83 27.08 -37.66
C THR A 474 48.01 27.76 -36.31
N ILE A 475 47.17 28.75 -35.96
CA ILE A 475 47.11 29.35 -34.62
C ILE A 475 46.67 28.28 -33.61
N GLU A 476 45.59 27.53 -33.84
CA GLU A 476 45.12 26.43 -32.99
C GLU A 476 46.27 25.43 -32.70
N ARG A 477 46.96 24.96 -33.75
CA ARG A 477 48.13 24.07 -33.60
C ARG A 477 49.30 24.73 -32.87
N LEU A 478 49.51 26.03 -33.04
CA LEU A 478 50.56 26.78 -32.33
C LEU A 478 50.19 27.02 -30.87
N GLU A 479 48.91 27.16 -30.53
CA GLU A 479 48.39 27.25 -29.17
C GLU A 479 48.45 25.89 -28.46
N GLU A 480 48.13 24.78 -29.13
CA GLU A 480 48.39 23.41 -28.64
C GLU A 480 49.89 23.19 -28.36
N ASN A 481 50.75 23.55 -29.32
CA ASN A 481 52.20 23.48 -29.14
C ASN A 481 52.72 24.43 -28.06
N ALA A 482 52.07 25.59 -27.85
CA ALA A 482 52.41 26.52 -26.78
C ALA A 482 51.94 25.99 -25.42
N ALA A 483 50.79 25.32 -25.34
CA ALA A 483 50.32 24.66 -24.12
C ALA A 483 51.27 23.52 -23.72
N GLU A 484 51.66 22.65 -24.67
CA GLU A 484 52.69 21.63 -24.43
C GLU A 484 54.03 22.22 -23.97
N ARG A 485 54.49 23.30 -24.63
CA ARG A 485 55.75 23.97 -24.26
C ARG A 485 55.64 24.68 -22.92
N ASN A 486 54.48 25.24 -22.57
CA ASN A 486 54.23 25.87 -21.27
C ASN A 486 54.18 24.82 -20.16
N GLN A 487 53.59 23.64 -20.40
CA GLN A 487 53.65 22.53 -19.45
C GLN A 487 55.10 22.06 -19.25
N LYS A 488 55.86 21.84 -20.32
CA LYS A 488 57.29 21.46 -20.26
C LYS A 488 58.15 22.57 -19.61
N LEU A 489 57.83 23.84 -19.83
CA LEU A 489 58.43 24.97 -19.13
C LEU A 489 58.06 25.03 -17.65
N HIS A 490 56.85 24.63 -17.27
CA HIS A 490 56.42 24.57 -15.88
C HIS A 490 57.14 23.44 -15.15
N GLU A 491 57.20 22.24 -15.73
CA GLU A 491 57.98 21.10 -15.22
C GLU A 491 59.48 21.46 -15.07
N LEU A 492 60.06 22.17 -16.06
CA LEU A 492 61.43 22.69 -15.97
C LEU A 492 61.58 23.84 -14.98
N GLN A 493 60.56 24.68 -14.77
CA GLN A 493 60.56 25.72 -13.73
C GLN A 493 60.48 25.12 -12.33
N GLU A 494 59.69 24.07 -12.11
CA GLU A 494 59.65 23.36 -10.82
C GLU A 494 61.01 22.68 -10.54
N GLN A 495 61.61 22.02 -11.53
CA GLN A 495 62.96 21.46 -11.42
C GLN A 495 64.02 22.55 -11.17
N LEU A 496 63.93 23.71 -11.84
CA LEU A 496 64.84 24.83 -11.63
C LEU A 496 64.62 25.53 -10.29
N GLN A 497 63.38 25.59 -9.79
CA GLN A 497 63.06 26.04 -8.43
C GLN A 497 63.64 25.08 -7.39
N HIS A 498 63.47 23.77 -7.56
CA HIS A 498 64.09 22.76 -6.70
C HIS A 498 65.63 22.90 -6.69
N LYS A 499 66.25 23.03 -7.86
CA LYS A 499 67.71 23.21 -7.99
C LYS A 499 68.22 24.56 -7.50
N THR A 500 67.42 25.64 -7.59
CA THR A 500 67.79 26.94 -6.99
C THR A 500 67.59 26.96 -5.47
N ILE A 501 66.65 26.19 -4.91
CA ILE A 501 66.53 25.96 -3.46
C ILE A 501 67.73 25.14 -2.96
N GLU A 502 68.09 24.04 -3.62
CA GLU A 502 69.33 23.28 -3.31
C GLU A 502 70.58 24.16 -3.40
N PHE A 503 70.71 24.96 -4.47
CA PHE A 503 71.83 25.89 -4.65
C PHE A 503 71.84 27.00 -3.59
N LEU A 504 70.69 27.54 -3.19
CA LEU A 504 70.61 28.53 -2.11
C LEU A 504 71.04 27.94 -0.76
N GLN A 505 70.68 26.68 -0.48
CA GLN A 505 71.12 25.98 0.73
C GLN A 505 72.65 25.74 0.71
N ALA A 506 73.21 25.26 -0.41
CA ALA A 506 74.66 25.10 -0.57
C ALA A 506 75.42 26.44 -0.55
N LYS A 507 74.83 27.50 -1.12
CA LYS A 507 75.35 28.87 -1.04
C LYS A 507 75.35 29.37 0.42
N GLN A 508 74.27 29.19 1.15
CA GLN A 508 74.17 29.60 2.55
C GLN A 508 75.21 28.88 3.43
N GLN A 509 75.39 27.57 3.22
CA GLN A 509 76.44 26.78 3.91
C GLN A 509 77.85 27.28 3.59
N THR A 510 78.13 27.61 2.32
CA THR A 510 79.45 28.15 1.92
C THR A 510 79.66 29.61 2.34
N GLU A 511 78.61 30.43 2.46
CA GLU A 511 78.69 31.79 3.01
C GLU A 511 78.95 31.80 4.52
N VAL A 512 78.38 30.86 5.29
CA VAL A 512 78.72 30.67 6.72
C VAL A 512 80.22 30.40 6.88
N LEU A 513 80.75 29.36 6.22
CA LEU A 513 82.17 28.99 6.25
C LEU A 513 83.10 30.13 5.78
N ARG A 514 82.62 30.97 4.86
CA ARG A 514 83.36 32.16 4.37
C ARG A 514 83.33 33.31 5.39
N SER A 515 82.24 33.48 6.12
CA SER A 515 82.11 34.51 7.17
C SER A 515 83.02 34.22 8.37
N GLU A 516 83.11 32.96 8.80
CA GLU A 516 84.00 32.48 9.87
C GLU A 516 85.47 32.74 9.52
N LYS A 517 85.86 32.42 8.28
CA LYS A 517 87.22 32.70 7.76
C LYS A 517 87.55 34.19 7.72
N ILE A 518 86.58 35.05 7.37
CA ILE A 518 86.78 36.50 7.26
C ILE A 518 86.82 37.19 8.65
N MET A 519 86.03 36.71 9.62
CA MET A 519 86.06 37.16 11.02
C MET A 519 87.47 37.08 11.61
N LEU A 520 88.08 35.89 11.52
CA LEU A 520 89.41 35.61 12.08
C LEU A 520 90.51 36.47 11.43
N GLN A 521 90.39 36.79 10.14
CA GLN A 521 91.36 37.65 9.45
C GLN A 521 91.18 39.15 9.75
N ARG A 522 89.96 39.63 9.98
CA ARG A 522 89.70 41.06 10.27
C ARG A 522 90.07 41.47 11.70
N SER A 523 89.83 40.60 12.68
CA SER A 523 90.09 40.91 14.10
C SER A 523 91.52 41.35 14.39
N ASN A 524 92.50 40.82 13.65
CA ASN A 524 93.92 41.04 13.92
C ASN A 524 94.49 42.32 13.27
N ALA A 525 93.78 42.93 12.31
CA ALA A 525 94.24 44.12 11.58
C ALA A 525 93.74 45.44 12.20
N VAL A 526 92.49 45.45 12.67
CA VAL A 526 91.81 46.69 13.13
C VAL A 526 92.44 47.27 14.41
N CYS A 527 92.87 46.41 15.34
CA CYS A 527 93.43 46.82 16.64
C CYS A 527 94.73 47.66 16.58
N ALA A 528 95.37 47.76 15.41
CA ALA A 528 96.57 48.57 15.19
C ALA A 528 96.27 49.99 14.70
N GLN A 529 95.24 50.17 13.87
CA GLN A 529 95.06 51.40 13.08
C GLN A 529 94.14 52.44 13.74
N ASP A 530 93.09 52.00 14.45
CA ASP A 530 92.08 52.90 15.03
C ASP A 530 92.64 53.85 16.10
N ARG A 531 93.64 53.39 16.86
CA ARG A 531 94.16 54.07 18.07
C ARG A 531 94.73 55.47 17.80
N HIS A 532 95.15 55.78 16.56
CA HIS A 532 95.88 57.02 16.25
C HIS A 532 95.06 58.08 15.50
N MET A 533 93.92 57.73 14.89
CA MET A 533 93.07 58.67 14.13
C MET A 533 91.87 59.19 14.95
N LEU A 534 91.43 58.42 15.95
CA LEU A 534 90.24 58.71 16.75
C LEU A 534 90.31 59.93 17.68
N GLN A 535 91.47 60.59 17.85
CA GLN A 535 91.55 61.82 18.67
C GLN A 535 91.12 63.08 17.90
N ASN A 536 91.58 63.29 16.66
CA ASN A 536 91.38 64.56 15.95
C ASN A 536 90.06 64.66 15.17
N ILE A 537 89.42 63.54 14.82
CA ILE A 537 88.16 63.55 14.06
C ILE A 537 86.94 63.64 15.01
N ASN A 538 87.05 63.07 16.22
CA ASN A 538 85.97 62.93 17.20
C ASN A 538 85.29 64.26 17.58
N ALA A 539 86.07 65.35 17.73
CA ALA A 539 85.54 66.68 18.04
C ALA A 539 84.62 67.28 16.95
N LYS A 540 84.78 66.86 15.68
CA LYS A 540 83.88 67.26 14.58
C LYS A 540 82.78 66.22 14.34
N GLN A 541 83.10 64.94 14.52
CA GLN A 541 82.12 63.85 14.45
C GLN A 541 81.03 63.96 15.53
N ALA A 542 81.32 64.43 16.75
CA ALA A 542 80.31 64.53 17.81
C ALA A 542 79.06 65.34 17.41
N PHE A 543 79.23 66.41 16.63
CA PHE A 543 78.11 67.25 16.17
C PHE A 543 77.30 66.55 15.05
N GLN A 544 77.98 66.00 14.04
CA GLN A 544 77.31 65.24 12.97
C GLN A 544 76.67 63.95 13.47
N ASN A 545 77.30 63.27 14.44
CA ASN A 545 76.76 62.07 15.08
C ASN A 545 75.44 62.37 15.80
N ASN A 546 75.32 63.46 16.55
CA ASN A 546 74.04 63.78 17.19
C ASN A 546 72.90 64.00 16.17
N GLN A 547 73.20 64.65 15.03
CA GLN A 547 72.23 64.84 13.96
C GLN A 547 71.86 63.52 13.25
N LEU A 548 72.87 62.70 12.92
CA LEU A 548 72.68 61.40 12.26
C LEU A 548 72.04 60.36 13.19
N CYS A 549 72.39 60.32 14.47
CA CYS A 549 71.74 59.46 15.46
C CYS A 549 70.25 59.80 15.63
N SER A 550 69.86 61.08 15.57
CA SER A 550 68.44 61.46 15.59
C SER A 550 67.69 61.02 14.32
N GLN A 551 68.37 60.93 13.17
CA GLN A 551 67.78 60.42 11.92
C GLN A 551 67.76 58.89 11.87
N LEU A 552 68.83 58.24 12.34
CA LEU A 552 68.91 56.79 12.49
C LEU A 552 67.86 56.27 13.48
N ALA A 553 67.66 56.91 14.63
CA ALA A 553 66.62 56.53 15.58
C ALA A 553 65.19 56.72 15.02
N ALA A 554 64.99 57.66 14.09
CA ALA A 554 63.74 57.81 13.35
C ALA A 554 63.56 56.65 12.34
N HIS A 555 64.58 56.39 11.51
CA HIS A 555 64.55 55.29 10.53
C HIS A 555 64.54 53.89 11.16
N GLU A 556 65.08 53.70 12.37
CA GLU A 556 64.94 52.48 13.16
C GLU A 556 63.51 52.30 13.67
N LYS A 557 62.85 53.38 14.11
CA LYS A 557 61.42 53.35 14.42
C LYS A 557 60.60 53.02 13.18
N GLU A 558 60.82 53.68 12.06
CA GLU A 558 60.14 53.39 10.79
C GLU A 558 60.38 51.95 10.35
N SER A 559 61.63 51.48 10.34
CA SER A 559 62.00 50.09 10.04
C SER A 559 61.32 49.09 10.98
N SER A 560 61.23 49.38 12.28
CA SER A 560 60.47 48.56 13.22
C SER A 560 58.96 48.52 12.91
N THR A 561 58.37 49.64 12.48
CA THR A 561 56.96 49.70 12.09
C THR A 561 56.69 48.96 10.78
N PHE A 562 57.57 49.09 9.78
CA PHE A 562 57.49 48.30 8.54
C PHE A 562 57.69 46.82 8.80
N LYS A 563 58.61 46.43 9.69
CA LYS A 563 58.82 45.03 10.09
C LYS A 563 57.58 44.46 10.78
N ASN A 564 56.99 45.21 11.71
CA ASN A 564 55.72 44.85 12.35
C ASN A 564 54.55 44.74 11.34
N GLN A 565 54.49 45.62 10.32
CA GLN A 565 53.51 45.52 9.23
C GLN A 565 53.75 44.29 8.35
N ILE A 566 55.00 43.99 8.01
CA ILE A 566 55.38 42.78 7.24
C ILE A 566 55.00 41.52 8.02
N ASP A 567 55.24 41.47 9.33
CA ASP A 567 54.86 40.34 10.18
C ASP A 567 53.33 40.22 10.34
N GLN A 568 52.60 41.33 10.39
CA GLN A 568 51.12 41.32 10.34
C GLN A 568 50.61 40.79 9.00
N LEU A 569 51.17 41.24 7.87
CA LEU A 569 50.82 40.77 6.52
C LEU A 569 51.17 39.30 6.32
N ASN A 570 52.33 38.83 6.79
CA ASN A 570 52.72 37.43 6.77
C ASN A 570 51.76 36.55 7.59
N ASN A 571 51.33 37.03 8.76
CA ASN A 571 50.35 36.31 9.58
C ASN A 571 48.95 36.30 8.96
N LEU A 572 48.53 37.38 8.27
CA LEU A 572 47.29 37.40 7.48
C LEU A 572 47.37 36.45 6.28
N ALA A 573 48.49 36.42 5.55
CA ALA A 573 48.70 35.51 4.43
C ALA A 573 48.63 34.03 4.88
N LYS A 574 49.32 33.68 5.97
CA LYS A 574 49.23 32.33 6.59
C LYS A 574 47.79 31.97 6.98
N ARG A 575 47.04 32.89 7.59
CA ARG A 575 45.61 32.68 7.92
C ARG A 575 44.78 32.42 6.65
N ARG A 576 44.91 33.25 5.61
CA ARG A 576 44.20 33.04 4.33
C ARG A 576 44.57 31.71 3.67
N GLN A 577 45.84 31.30 3.72
CA GLN A 577 46.26 30.00 3.18
C GLN A 577 45.68 28.82 3.98
N THR A 578 45.60 28.91 5.31
CA THR A 578 44.87 27.90 6.10
C THR A 578 43.37 27.89 5.82
N GLU A 579 42.73 29.05 5.61
CA GLU A 579 41.33 29.13 5.20
C GLU A 579 41.11 28.45 3.84
N ILE A 580 41.94 28.75 2.84
CA ILE A 580 41.91 28.12 1.50
C ILE A 580 42.00 26.59 1.63
N HIS A 581 43.00 26.05 2.36
CA HIS A 581 43.12 24.61 2.55
C HIS A 581 41.96 23.97 3.34
N THR A 582 41.27 24.70 4.22
CA THR A 582 40.01 24.19 4.81
C THR A 582 38.86 24.20 3.81
N LYS A 583 38.79 25.20 2.92
CA LYS A 583 37.75 25.31 1.88
C LYS A 583 37.93 24.28 0.76
N GLU A 584 39.16 23.97 0.38
CA GLU A 584 39.48 22.90 -0.58
C GLU A 584 39.06 21.53 -0.04
N ARG A 585 39.34 21.23 1.24
CA ARG A 585 38.86 19.99 1.89
C ARG A 585 37.34 19.93 2.00
N GLN A 586 36.68 21.06 2.32
CA GLN A 586 35.21 21.15 2.33
C GLN A 586 34.62 20.91 0.93
N LEU A 587 35.20 21.50 -0.12
CA LEU A 587 34.80 21.26 -1.52
C LEU A 587 34.97 19.80 -1.93
N GLN A 588 36.07 19.15 -1.52
CA GLN A 588 36.30 17.75 -1.87
C GLN A 588 35.36 16.80 -1.13
N ALA A 589 35.02 17.08 0.14
CA ALA A 589 33.98 16.34 0.86
C ALA A 589 32.62 16.45 0.16
N VAL A 590 32.19 17.67 -0.19
CA VAL A 590 30.92 17.92 -0.91
C VAL A 590 30.90 17.26 -2.30
N ARG A 591 32.03 17.21 -3.01
CA ARG A 591 32.16 16.46 -4.28
C ARG A 591 31.95 14.96 -4.10
N ASN A 592 32.49 14.37 -3.04
CA ASN A 592 32.31 12.96 -2.73
C ASN A 592 30.85 12.66 -2.35
N GLU A 593 30.24 13.47 -1.48
CA GLU A 593 28.81 13.39 -1.14
C GLU A 593 27.90 13.54 -2.37
N LEU A 594 28.26 14.41 -3.32
CA LEU A 594 27.55 14.57 -4.59
C LEU A 594 27.69 13.35 -5.51
N GLN A 595 28.81 12.61 -5.47
CA GLN A 595 28.95 11.34 -6.18
C GLN A 595 28.12 10.24 -5.50
N GLU A 596 28.18 10.09 -4.17
CA GLU A 596 27.36 9.11 -3.46
C GLU A 596 25.85 9.32 -3.67
N THR A 597 25.39 10.58 -3.60
CA THR A 597 23.97 10.90 -3.81
C THR A 597 23.52 10.66 -5.25
N LYS A 598 24.39 10.89 -6.26
CA LYS A 598 24.12 10.48 -7.65
C LYS A 598 24.01 8.96 -7.80
N ILE A 599 24.90 8.19 -7.17
CA ILE A 599 24.86 6.72 -7.19
C ILE A 599 23.57 6.22 -6.52
N ARG A 600 23.21 6.75 -5.34
CA ARG A 600 21.95 6.44 -4.64
C ARG A 600 20.72 6.81 -5.48
N ALA A 601 20.73 7.95 -6.17
CA ALA A 601 19.63 8.37 -7.04
C ALA A 601 19.48 7.44 -8.26
N PHE A 602 20.58 6.97 -8.86
CA PHE A 602 20.56 5.99 -9.95
C PHE A 602 20.03 4.62 -9.48
N GLN A 603 20.46 4.14 -8.31
CA GLN A 603 19.95 2.92 -7.69
C GLN A 603 18.45 3.02 -7.40
N LEU A 604 17.99 4.12 -6.81
CA LEU A 604 16.57 4.38 -6.54
C LEU A 604 15.74 4.43 -7.83
N LYS A 605 16.25 5.07 -8.90
CA LYS A 605 15.59 5.05 -10.20
C LYS A 605 15.44 3.61 -10.72
N ASN A 606 16.50 2.82 -10.70
CA ASN A 606 16.46 1.44 -11.19
C ASN A 606 15.46 0.57 -10.39
N THR A 607 15.28 0.82 -9.08
CA THR A 607 14.22 0.15 -8.30
C THR A 607 12.82 0.61 -8.68
N VAL A 608 12.61 1.90 -8.98
CA VAL A 608 11.31 2.40 -9.50
C VAL A 608 11.00 1.83 -10.88
N ASP A 609 11.98 1.82 -11.79
CA ASP A 609 11.84 1.25 -13.14
C ASP A 609 11.55 -0.27 -13.10
N GLU A 610 12.01 -0.97 -12.06
CA GLU A 610 11.73 -2.39 -11.77
C GLU A 610 10.34 -2.62 -11.18
N ASP A 611 9.96 -1.85 -10.15
CA ASP A 611 8.63 -1.97 -9.55
C ASP A 611 7.53 -1.51 -10.52
N GLU A 612 7.77 -0.51 -11.38
CA GLU A 612 6.87 -0.19 -12.50
C GLU A 612 6.63 -1.39 -13.43
N ARG A 613 7.69 -2.14 -13.78
CA ARG A 613 7.57 -3.35 -14.61
C ARG A 613 6.79 -4.44 -13.90
N ARG A 614 6.94 -4.59 -12.58
CA ARG A 614 6.14 -5.50 -11.75
C ARG A 614 4.67 -5.08 -11.67
N PHE A 615 4.38 -3.79 -11.44
CA PHE A 615 2.99 -3.28 -11.44
C PHE A 615 2.30 -3.49 -12.80
N LYS A 616 3.02 -3.30 -13.92
CA LYS A 616 2.51 -3.60 -15.27
C LYS A 616 2.18 -5.10 -15.42
N GLN A 617 3.06 -6.01 -14.99
CA GLN A 617 2.77 -7.46 -14.98
C GLN A 617 1.60 -7.85 -14.07
N ILE A 618 1.51 -7.27 -12.86
CA ILE A 618 0.39 -7.52 -11.93
C ILE A 618 -0.93 -7.04 -12.53
N THR A 619 -0.93 -5.89 -13.21
CA THR A 619 -2.13 -5.35 -13.88
C THR A 619 -2.63 -6.29 -14.97
N ILE A 620 -1.74 -6.77 -15.84
CA ILE A 620 -2.07 -7.76 -16.89
C ILE A 620 -2.68 -9.03 -16.27
N ARG A 621 -2.03 -9.59 -15.25
CA ARG A 621 -2.54 -10.78 -14.53
C ARG A 621 -3.89 -10.54 -13.87
N LEU A 622 -4.14 -9.35 -13.32
CA LEU A 622 -5.44 -9.00 -12.74
C LEU A 622 -6.54 -8.92 -13.81
N ASP A 623 -6.24 -8.44 -15.01
CA ASP A 623 -7.18 -8.43 -16.13
C ASP A 623 -7.42 -9.82 -16.74
N GLU A 624 -6.40 -10.68 -16.82
CA GLU A 624 -6.56 -12.12 -17.11
C GLU A 624 -7.50 -12.79 -16.08
N GLN A 625 -7.28 -12.55 -14.78
CA GLN A 625 -8.15 -13.10 -13.73
C GLN A 625 -9.57 -12.52 -13.76
N ARG A 626 -9.74 -11.24 -14.16
CA ARG A 626 -11.07 -10.65 -14.43
C ARG A 626 -11.75 -11.34 -15.61
N GLN A 627 -11.04 -11.61 -16.70
CA GLN A 627 -11.56 -12.35 -17.86
C GLN A 627 -11.96 -13.79 -17.48
N ASN A 628 -11.10 -14.52 -16.75
CA ASN A 628 -11.40 -15.86 -16.25
C ASN A 628 -12.62 -15.89 -15.33
N LYS A 629 -12.72 -14.95 -14.38
CA LYS A 629 -13.90 -14.80 -13.51
C LYS A 629 -15.17 -14.52 -14.33
N ASN A 630 -15.07 -13.68 -15.35
CA ASN A 630 -16.21 -13.37 -16.24
C ASN A 630 -16.61 -14.61 -17.05
N LEU A 631 -15.66 -15.40 -17.57
CA LEU A 631 -15.93 -16.65 -18.30
C LEU A 631 -16.65 -17.67 -17.40
N VAL A 632 -16.14 -17.91 -16.19
CA VAL A 632 -16.78 -18.78 -15.18
C VAL A 632 -18.19 -18.27 -14.82
N GLY A 633 -18.36 -16.96 -14.70
CA GLY A 633 -19.68 -16.34 -14.50
C GLY A 633 -20.68 -16.65 -15.63
N HIS A 634 -20.24 -16.54 -16.89
CA HIS A 634 -21.07 -16.91 -18.05
C HIS A 634 -21.38 -18.42 -18.11
N GLN A 635 -20.40 -19.28 -17.80
CA GLN A 635 -20.60 -20.72 -17.73
C GLN A 635 -21.60 -21.10 -16.63
N MET A 636 -21.47 -20.52 -15.43
CA MET A 636 -22.40 -20.77 -14.33
C MET A 636 -23.80 -20.22 -14.62
N MET A 637 -23.93 -19.08 -15.30
CA MET A 637 -25.23 -18.57 -15.77
C MET A 637 -25.89 -19.50 -16.80
N ARG A 638 -25.12 -20.06 -17.75
CA ARG A 638 -25.62 -21.09 -18.69
C ARG A 638 -26.07 -22.35 -17.94
N ARG A 639 -25.23 -22.86 -17.02
CA ARG A 639 -25.55 -24.06 -16.22
C ARG A 639 -26.77 -23.87 -15.32
N ASN A 640 -26.98 -22.67 -14.77
CA ASN A 640 -28.18 -22.30 -14.02
C ASN A 640 -29.42 -22.11 -14.93
N GLY A 641 -29.23 -21.83 -16.22
CA GLY A 641 -30.28 -21.93 -17.24
C GLY A 641 -30.67 -23.38 -17.51
N GLU A 642 -29.69 -24.24 -17.77
CA GLU A 642 -29.87 -25.69 -17.98
C GLU A 642 -30.58 -26.35 -16.79
N LEU A 643 -30.13 -26.10 -15.56
CA LEU A 643 -30.75 -26.65 -14.35
C LEU A 643 -32.22 -26.24 -14.20
N ARG A 644 -32.56 -24.97 -14.48
CA ARG A 644 -33.96 -24.51 -14.47
C ARG A 644 -34.81 -25.19 -15.55
N LEU A 645 -34.26 -25.38 -16.75
CA LEU A 645 -34.94 -26.11 -17.82
C LEU A 645 -35.15 -27.59 -17.47
N GLN A 646 -34.18 -28.25 -16.83
CA GLN A 646 -34.34 -29.63 -16.38
C GLN A 646 -35.37 -29.75 -15.23
N LEU A 647 -35.37 -28.83 -14.27
CA LEU A 647 -36.39 -28.79 -13.21
C LEU A 647 -37.80 -28.58 -13.76
N GLN A 648 -37.96 -27.71 -14.78
CA GLN A 648 -39.24 -27.56 -15.49
C GLN A 648 -39.66 -28.85 -16.20
N LYS A 649 -38.75 -29.54 -16.91
CA LYS A 649 -39.04 -30.84 -17.54
C LYS A 649 -39.46 -31.89 -16.51
N LEU A 650 -38.74 -31.98 -15.38
CA LEU A 650 -39.04 -32.92 -14.30
C LEU A 650 -40.43 -32.62 -13.69
N SER A 651 -40.75 -31.34 -13.46
CA SER A 651 -42.08 -30.92 -13.01
C SER A 651 -43.19 -31.31 -13.99
N MET A 652 -43.00 -31.09 -15.30
CA MET A 652 -43.98 -31.50 -16.32
C MET A 652 -44.15 -33.03 -16.36
N MET A 653 -43.06 -33.80 -16.29
CA MET A 653 -43.10 -35.27 -16.24
C MET A 653 -43.81 -35.77 -14.97
N GLN A 654 -43.58 -35.14 -13.82
CA GLN A 654 -44.24 -35.51 -12.57
C GLN A 654 -45.72 -35.15 -12.56
N MET A 655 -46.13 -34.03 -13.17
CA MET A 655 -47.55 -33.71 -13.41
C MET A 655 -48.21 -34.70 -14.38
N ALA A 656 -47.51 -35.15 -15.43
CA ALA A 656 -48.01 -36.17 -16.33
C ALA A 656 -48.18 -37.53 -15.62
N LEU A 657 -47.21 -37.93 -14.79
CA LEU A 657 -47.28 -39.13 -13.95
C LEU A 657 -48.42 -39.06 -12.92
N SER A 658 -48.63 -37.92 -12.25
CA SER A 658 -49.74 -37.75 -11.30
C SER A 658 -51.10 -37.81 -12.00
N ARG A 659 -51.21 -37.28 -13.24
CA ARG A 659 -52.43 -37.39 -14.06
C ARG A 659 -52.66 -38.83 -14.53
N GLY A 660 -51.61 -39.52 -14.98
CA GLY A 660 -51.71 -40.92 -15.43
C GLY A 660 -52.07 -41.88 -14.29
N THR A 661 -51.50 -41.69 -13.10
CA THR A 661 -51.85 -42.49 -11.91
C THR A 661 -53.26 -42.19 -11.39
N MET A 662 -53.71 -40.92 -11.41
CA MET A 662 -55.10 -40.56 -11.14
C MET A 662 -56.07 -41.28 -12.09
N GLN A 663 -55.80 -41.24 -13.40
CA GLN A 663 -56.62 -41.90 -14.43
C GLN A 663 -56.61 -43.42 -14.30
N TYR A 664 -55.45 -44.02 -13.99
CA TYR A 664 -55.33 -45.46 -13.73
C TYR A 664 -56.16 -45.90 -12.51
N ASN A 665 -56.09 -45.15 -11.40
CA ASN A 665 -56.87 -45.43 -10.20
C ASN A 665 -58.38 -45.32 -10.49
N GLN A 666 -58.81 -44.28 -11.23
CA GLN A 666 -60.20 -44.16 -11.69
C GLN A 666 -60.65 -45.40 -12.48
N ARG A 667 -59.80 -45.94 -13.38
CA ARG A 667 -60.11 -47.18 -14.11
C ARG A 667 -60.12 -48.43 -13.21
N LEU A 668 -59.31 -48.48 -12.16
CA LEU A 668 -59.40 -49.56 -11.17
C LEU A 668 -60.71 -49.51 -10.38
N ASP A 669 -61.21 -48.31 -10.06
CA ASP A 669 -62.50 -48.12 -9.38
C ASP A 669 -63.69 -48.38 -10.31
N ASP A 670 -63.65 -47.97 -11.58
CA ASP A 670 -64.60 -48.40 -12.61
C ASP A 670 -64.70 -49.95 -12.66
N ILE A 671 -63.54 -50.62 -12.69
CA ILE A 671 -63.44 -52.09 -12.73
C ILE A 671 -63.95 -52.73 -11.42
N ARG A 672 -63.78 -52.08 -10.25
CA ARG A 672 -64.34 -52.54 -8.98
C ARG A 672 -65.87 -52.46 -8.99
N ILE A 673 -66.43 -51.34 -9.45
CA ILE A 673 -67.89 -51.13 -9.56
C ILE A 673 -68.49 -52.14 -10.54
N LEU A 674 -67.89 -52.32 -11.72
CA LEU A 674 -68.34 -53.32 -12.71
C LEU A 674 -68.24 -54.76 -12.17
N LYS A 675 -67.21 -55.10 -11.38
CA LYS A 675 -67.12 -56.41 -10.72
C LYS A 675 -68.21 -56.60 -9.66
N ALA A 676 -68.49 -55.58 -8.86
CA ALA A 676 -69.57 -55.62 -7.88
C ALA A 676 -70.93 -55.83 -8.55
N GLU A 677 -71.18 -55.14 -9.67
CA GLU A 677 -72.43 -55.30 -10.43
C GLU A 677 -72.53 -56.67 -11.11
N ILE A 678 -71.42 -57.21 -11.63
CA ILE A 678 -71.37 -58.61 -12.11
C ILE A 678 -71.71 -59.60 -10.97
N THR A 679 -71.28 -59.35 -9.73
CA THR A 679 -71.69 -60.19 -8.59
C THR A 679 -73.15 -59.99 -8.19
N ASN A 680 -73.69 -58.76 -8.24
CA ASN A 680 -75.11 -58.49 -7.99
C ASN A 680 -76.01 -59.22 -9.00
N LEU A 681 -75.69 -59.10 -10.29
CA LEU A 681 -76.43 -59.74 -11.38
C LEU A 681 -76.35 -61.27 -11.30
N ARG A 682 -75.20 -61.85 -10.90
CA ARG A 682 -75.07 -63.29 -10.63
C ARG A 682 -75.94 -63.72 -9.44
N MET A 683 -75.83 -63.04 -8.29
CA MET A 683 -76.65 -63.36 -7.12
C MET A 683 -78.16 -63.22 -7.38
N SER A 684 -78.55 -62.23 -8.20
CA SER A 684 -79.93 -62.04 -8.67
C SER A 684 -80.37 -63.21 -9.55
N LYS A 685 -79.58 -63.60 -10.56
CA LYS A 685 -79.81 -64.80 -11.39
C LYS A 685 -79.96 -66.05 -10.53
N ASP A 686 -79.01 -66.32 -9.63
CA ASP A 686 -79.00 -67.49 -8.76
C ASP A 686 -80.22 -67.51 -7.81
N CYS A 687 -80.75 -66.33 -7.44
CA CYS A 687 -81.99 -66.21 -6.67
C CYS A 687 -83.23 -66.51 -7.52
N MET A 688 -83.27 -66.02 -8.77
CA MET A 688 -84.35 -66.30 -9.71
C MET A 688 -84.38 -67.77 -10.14
N GLU A 689 -83.22 -68.41 -10.36
CA GLU A 689 -83.14 -69.85 -10.65
C GLU A 689 -83.62 -70.70 -9.46
N ARG A 690 -83.26 -70.33 -8.22
CA ARG A 690 -83.82 -70.96 -7.01
C ARG A 690 -85.33 -70.73 -6.86
N ALA A 691 -85.83 -69.55 -7.21
CA ALA A 691 -87.27 -69.28 -7.21
C ALA A 691 -88.01 -70.14 -8.25
N VAL A 692 -87.50 -70.25 -9.47
CA VAL A 692 -88.04 -71.12 -10.52
C VAL A 692 -88.03 -72.59 -10.07
N ALA A 693 -86.91 -73.09 -9.55
CA ALA A 693 -86.81 -74.44 -8.99
C ALA A 693 -87.80 -74.67 -7.83
N THR A 694 -88.03 -73.67 -6.99
CA THR A 694 -89.01 -73.73 -5.89
C THR A 694 -90.45 -73.79 -6.44
N THR A 695 -90.80 -73.04 -7.49
CA THR A 695 -92.12 -73.19 -8.13
C THR A 695 -92.31 -74.54 -8.82
N ALA A 696 -91.25 -75.12 -9.40
CA ALA A 696 -91.29 -76.48 -9.92
C ALA A 696 -91.50 -77.52 -8.79
N ASN A 697 -90.83 -77.37 -7.66
CA ASN A 697 -91.03 -78.22 -6.48
C ASN A 697 -92.45 -78.07 -5.92
N MET A 698 -93.00 -76.85 -5.83
CA MET A 698 -94.38 -76.65 -5.39
C MET A 698 -95.41 -77.25 -6.36
N ARG A 699 -95.16 -77.26 -7.67
CA ARG A 699 -96.01 -78.00 -8.63
C ARG A 699 -95.99 -79.51 -8.39
N HIS A 700 -94.83 -80.10 -8.13
CA HIS A 700 -94.72 -81.51 -7.76
C HIS A 700 -95.41 -81.80 -6.42
N GLU A 701 -95.30 -80.89 -5.45
CA GLU A 701 -95.93 -81.03 -4.13
C GLU A 701 -97.45 -80.91 -4.20
N ILE A 702 -98.00 -80.02 -5.03
CA ILE A 702 -99.44 -79.97 -5.34
C ILE A 702 -99.90 -81.33 -5.88
N VAL A 703 -99.24 -81.88 -6.91
CA VAL A 703 -99.59 -83.20 -7.46
C VAL A 703 -99.39 -84.33 -6.43
N ARG A 704 -98.42 -84.22 -5.52
CA ARG A 704 -98.21 -85.17 -4.41
C ARG A 704 -99.37 -85.11 -3.41
N LEU A 705 -99.82 -83.91 -3.06
CA LEU A 705 -100.92 -83.65 -2.13
C LEU A 705 -102.28 -84.00 -2.75
N GLU A 706 -102.51 -83.74 -4.03
CA GLU A 706 -103.70 -84.21 -4.77
C GLU A 706 -103.77 -85.74 -4.77
N ARG A 707 -102.65 -86.42 -5.08
CA ARG A 707 -102.56 -87.88 -4.99
C ARG A 707 -102.75 -88.38 -3.56
N GLN A 708 -102.31 -87.66 -2.53
CA GLN A 708 -102.61 -88.01 -1.14
C GLN A 708 -104.09 -87.79 -0.82
N LEU A 709 -104.69 -86.66 -1.20
CA LEU A 709 -106.11 -86.36 -1.02
C LEU A 709 -107.01 -87.43 -1.66
N VAL A 710 -106.66 -87.90 -2.87
CA VAL A 710 -107.36 -89.01 -3.52
C VAL A 710 -107.19 -90.31 -2.73
N ARG A 711 -105.99 -90.64 -2.26
CA ARG A 711 -105.77 -91.81 -1.39
C ARG A 711 -106.52 -91.70 -0.07
N GLU A 712 -106.54 -90.55 0.59
CA GLU A 712 -107.27 -90.39 1.85
C GLU A 712 -108.79 -90.36 1.65
N ARG A 713 -109.29 -89.87 0.50
CA ARG A 713 -110.70 -90.05 0.13
C ARG A 713 -111.05 -91.53 -0.09
N LEU A 714 -110.15 -92.30 -0.72
CA LEU A 714 -110.30 -93.75 -0.86
C LEU A 714 -110.16 -94.50 0.48
N ASN A 715 -109.25 -94.09 1.35
CA ASN A 715 -109.09 -94.63 2.72
C ASN A 715 -110.33 -94.31 3.56
N VAL A 716 -110.89 -93.11 3.50
CA VAL A 716 -112.13 -92.75 4.20
C VAL A 716 -113.32 -93.51 3.60
N ALA A 717 -113.38 -93.74 2.29
CA ALA A 717 -114.39 -94.61 1.68
C ALA A 717 -114.23 -96.09 2.12
N ALA A 718 -112.99 -96.58 2.23
CA ALA A 718 -112.70 -97.91 2.76
C ALA A 718 -113.06 -98.02 4.25
N PHE A 719 -112.59 -97.12 5.10
CA PHE A 719 -112.87 -97.10 6.55
C PHE A 719 -114.35 -96.83 6.87
N THR A 720 -115.08 -96.07 6.06
CA THR A 720 -116.56 -95.96 6.21
C THR A 720 -117.30 -97.19 5.71
N ASN A 721 -116.68 -98.06 4.89
CA ASN A 721 -117.22 -99.38 4.56
C ASN A 721 -116.81 -100.45 5.60
N GLU A 722 -115.59 -100.37 6.17
CA GLU A 722 -115.17 -101.19 7.31
C GLU A 722 -115.97 -100.84 8.58
N MET A 723 -116.30 -99.56 8.82
CA MET A 723 -117.18 -99.16 9.93
C MET A 723 -118.64 -99.63 9.77
N LYS A 724 -119.09 -99.96 8.55
CA LYS A 724 -120.39 -100.63 8.37
C LYS A 724 -120.36 -102.09 8.82
N HIS A 725 -119.17 -102.71 8.88
CA HIS A 725 -118.98 -104.11 9.27
C HIS A 725 -117.70 -104.30 10.13
N PRO A 726 -117.67 -103.78 11.37
CA PRO A 726 -116.47 -103.69 12.19
C PRO A 726 -116.02 -105.05 12.77
N TYR A 727 -115.45 -105.91 11.92
CA TYR A 727 -114.78 -107.13 12.35
C TYR A 727 -113.40 -106.82 12.95
N ARG A 728 -113.11 -107.43 14.11
CA ARG A 728 -111.80 -107.45 14.81
C ARG A 728 -111.39 -106.13 15.49
N ILE A 729 -112.03 -105.89 16.63
CA ILE A 729 -111.44 -105.17 17.77
C ILE A 729 -110.04 -105.75 18.07
N HIS A 730 -109.11 -104.93 18.59
CA HIS A 730 -107.69 -105.23 18.93
C HIS A 730 -106.59 -104.91 17.88
N ARG A 731 -106.60 -103.72 17.25
CA ARG A 731 -105.47 -103.23 16.39
C ARG A 731 -104.68 -102.04 16.98
N TRP A 732 -104.41 -102.02 18.29
CA TRP A 732 -103.67 -100.94 18.95
C TRP A 732 -102.56 -101.48 19.84
N ARG A 733 -101.29 -101.34 19.43
CA ARG A 733 -100.10 -101.64 20.26
C ARG A 733 -99.21 -100.40 20.31
N LEU A 734 -98.89 -99.96 21.52
CA LEU A 734 -98.13 -98.74 21.78
C LEU A 734 -96.65 -98.90 21.37
N MET A 735 -96.15 -98.06 20.46
CA MET A 735 -94.72 -97.95 20.19
C MET A 735 -94.08 -96.98 21.20
N ARG A 736 -93.12 -97.46 22.00
CA ARG A 736 -92.35 -96.63 22.93
C ARG A 736 -91.07 -96.12 22.27
N GLY A 737 -91.13 -94.91 21.71
CA GLY A 737 -89.99 -94.03 21.52
C GLY A 737 -90.21 -92.77 22.37
N ARG A 738 -89.19 -92.28 23.07
CA ARG A 738 -89.30 -91.08 23.92
C ARG A 738 -88.26 -90.06 23.49
N ASP A 739 -88.68 -89.07 22.71
CA ASP A 739 -87.82 -87.93 22.38
C ASP A 739 -87.37 -87.21 23.66
N PRO A 740 -86.14 -86.66 23.70
CA PRO A 740 -85.74 -85.76 24.78
C PRO A 740 -86.66 -84.55 24.76
N GLN A 741 -87.18 -84.16 25.93
CA GLN A 741 -88.15 -83.07 25.99
C GLN A 741 -87.56 -81.79 25.41
N ARG A 742 -88.34 -81.06 24.61
CA ARG A 742 -88.00 -79.72 24.07
C ARG A 742 -87.44 -78.77 25.13
N LEU A 743 -87.87 -78.95 26.38
CA LEU A 743 -87.43 -78.19 27.56
C LEU A 743 -85.96 -78.47 27.94
N GLU A 744 -85.46 -79.70 27.84
CA GLU A 744 -84.04 -80.03 28.04
C GLU A 744 -83.14 -79.42 26.96
N LEU A 745 -83.61 -79.44 25.70
CA LEU A 745 -82.95 -78.79 24.58
C LEU A 745 -82.88 -77.26 24.79
N ILE A 746 -83.97 -76.64 25.25
CA ILE A 746 -84.00 -75.21 25.62
C ILE A 746 -83.04 -74.91 26.78
N ILE A 747 -82.98 -75.74 27.82
CA ILE A 747 -82.02 -75.58 28.93
C ILE A 747 -80.58 -75.64 28.42
N LYS A 748 -80.24 -76.61 27.55
CA LYS A 748 -78.91 -76.70 26.93
C LYS A 748 -78.60 -75.47 26.07
N LEU A 749 -79.56 -74.97 25.29
CA LEU A 749 -79.40 -73.77 24.46
C LEU A 749 -79.18 -72.52 25.33
N GLN A 750 -79.95 -72.36 26.41
CA GLN A 750 -79.78 -71.27 27.38
C GLN A 750 -78.43 -71.35 28.13
N ALA A 751 -77.97 -72.56 28.48
CA ALA A 751 -76.65 -72.75 29.10
C ALA A 751 -75.51 -72.39 28.14
N LEU A 752 -75.61 -72.77 26.86
CA LEU A 752 -74.65 -72.40 25.82
C LEU A 752 -74.66 -70.89 25.52
N LEU A 753 -75.84 -70.26 25.49
CA LEU A 753 -75.96 -68.80 25.36
C LEU A 753 -75.34 -68.06 26.55
N LYS A 754 -75.60 -68.49 27.79
CA LYS A 754 -74.95 -67.93 28.99
C LYS A 754 -73.42 -68.06 28.91
N ARG A 755 -72.90 -69.22 28.50
CA ARG A 755 -71.46 -69.44 28.30
C ARG A 755 -70.88 -68.55 27.20
N ASN A 756 -71.59 -68.37 26.09
CA ASN A 756 -71.14 -67.52 24.99
C ASN A 756 -71.10 -66.04 25.40
N ILE A 757 -72.11 -65.57 26.14
CA ILE A 757 -72.13 -64.22 26.73
C ILE A 757 -70.98 -64.05 27.73
N GLN A 758 -70.72 -65.04 28.60
CA GLN A 758 -69.56 -65.02 29.51
C GLN A 758 -68.25 -64.90 28.74
N GLN A 759 -68.03 -65.70 27.71
CA GLN A 759 -66.81 -65.64 26.89
C GLN A 759 -66.68 -64.32 26.10
N SER A 760 -67.80 -63.72 25.67
CA SER A 760 -67.82 -62.39 25.06
C SER A 760 -67.41 -61.30 26.05
N VAL A 761 -67.93 -61.35 27.28
CA VAL A 761 -67.56 -60.43 28.38
C VAL A 761 -66.12 -60.65 28.85
N GLU A 762 -65.64 -61.89 28.93
CA GLU A 762 -64.23 -62.18 29.20
C GLU A 762 -63.31 -61.60 28.12
N ARG A 763 -63.69 -61.72 26.85
CA ARG A 763 -62.93 -61.14 25.73
C ARG A 763 -62.90 -59.62 25.80
N THR A 764 -64.02 -58.93 26.03
CA THR A 764 -64.01 -57.45 26.15
C THR A 764 -63.27 -56.98 27.42
N ASN A 765 -63.31 -57.77 28.50
CA ASN A 765 -62.48 -57.54 29.69
C ASN A 765 -60.98 -57.76 29.43
N LEU A 766 -60.59 -58.63 28.50
CA LEU A 766 -59.20 -58.80 28.07
C LEU A 766 -58.76 -57.68 27.11
N GLU A 767 -59.61 -57.28 26.17
CA GLU A 767 -59.35 -56.15 25.26
C GLU A 767 -59.20 -54.83 26.03
N THR A 768 -60.06 -54.56 27.01
CA THR A 768 -59.94 -53.37 27.88
C THR A 768 -58.73 -53.44 28.82
N LYS A 769 -58.39 -54.62 29.37
CA LYS A 769 -57.13 -54.82 30.10
C LYS A 769 -55.91 -54.53 29.22
N LEU A 770 -55.89 -55.00 27.98
CA LEU A 770 -54.80 -54.79 27.03
C LEU A 770 -54.64 -53.30 26.67
N VAL A 771 -55.74 -52.61 26.37
CA VAL A 771 -55.72 -51.15 26.14
C VAL A 771 -55.23 -50.39 27.38
N ASN A 772 -55.64 -50.82 28.58
CA ASN A 772 -55.17 -50.20 29.82
C ASN A 772 -53.69 -50.49 30.12
N THR A 773 -53.17 -51.70 29.87
CA THR A 773 -51.73 -51.97 30.01
C THR A 773 -50.90 -51.23 28.98
N GLN A 774 -51.38 -51.07 27.74
CA GLN A 774 -50.74 -50.20 26.74
C GLN A 774 -50.72 -48.74 27.19
N ARG A 775 -51.84 -48.19 27.68
CA ARG A 775 -51.89 -46.83 28.25
C ARG A 775 -50.93 -46.64 29.43
N MET A 776 -50.84 -47.63 30.34
CA MET A 776 -49.91 -47.59 31.47
C MET A 776 -48.45 -47.70 31.01
N TYR A 777 -48.16 -48.51 29.98
CA TYR A 777 -46.84 -48.61 29.37
C TYR A 777 -46.43 -47.31 28.66
N ASP A 778 -47.32 -46.69 27.89
CA ASP A 778 -47.05 -45.41 27.23
C ASP A 778 -46.95 -44.26 28.24
N ALA A 779 -47.74 -44.28 29.32
CA ALA A 779 -47.58 -43.34 30.44
C ALA A 779 -46.23 -43.52 31.15
N LEU A 780 -45.82 -44.76 31.44
CA LEU A 780 -44.49 -45.07 31.99
C LEU A 780 -43.37 -44.66 31.04
N LYS A 781 -43.53 -44.85 29.72
CA LYS A 781 -42.58 -44.43 28.69
C LYS A 781 -42.46 -42.91 28.62
N GLN A 782 -43.58 -42.18 28.68
CA GLN A 782 -43.58 -40.71 28.78
C GLN A 782 -42.98 -40.21 30.11
N GLN A 783 -43.20 -40.91 31.22
CA GLN A 783 -42.56 -40.61 32.49
C GLN A 783 -41.05 -40.91 32.45
N LEU A 784 -40.61 -42.01 31.84
CA LEU A 784 -39.20 -42.37 31.68
C LEU A 784 -38.44 -41.39 30.80
N ILE A 785 -39.10 -40.79 29.79
CA ILE A 785 -38.56 -39.68 28.98
C ILE A 785 -38.45 -38.38 29.81
N ARG A 786 -39.26 -38.20 30.86
CA ARG A 786 -39.22 -37.03 31.76
C ARG A 786 -38.32 -37.23 32.99
N VAL A 787 -38.07 -38.47 33.40
CA VAL A 787 -37.11 -38.81 34.47
C VAL A 787 -35.71 -38.74 33.89
N ALA A 788 -34.92 -37.76 34.34
CA ALA A 788 -33.53 -37.62 33.93
C ALA A 788 -32.73 -38.89 34.23
N ASP A 789 -32.07 -39.44 33.20
CA ASP A 789 -31.22 -40.64 33.26
C ASP A 789 -30.28 -40.59 34.49
N PRO A 790 -30.20 -41.64 35.34
CA PRO A 790 -29.30 -41.65 36.50
C PRO A 790 -27.86 -41.27 36.17
N LYS A 791 -27.38 -41.65 34.98
CA LYS A 791 -26.05 -41.27 34.46
C LYS A 791 -25.92 -39.77 34.19
N LEU A 792 -27.01 -39.10 33.79
CA LEU A 792 -27.07 -37.64 33.65
C LEU A 792 -27.06 -36.96 35.02
N LYS A 793 -27.77 -37.49 36.01
CA LYS A 793 -27.74 -36.98 37.40
C LYS A 793 -26.33 -37.08 38.02
N GLU A 794 -25.63 -38.19 37.80
CA GLU A 794 -24.22 -38.32 38.19
C GLU A 794 -23.31 -37.32 37.45
N ARG A 795 -23.46 -37.19 36.12
CA ARG A 795 -22.67 -36.23 35.34
C ARG A 795 -22.88 -34.79 35.82
N LEU A 796 -24.12 -34.41 36.14
CA LEU A 796 -24.44 -33.11 36.73
C LEU A 796 -23.80 -32.94 38.12
N TRP A 797 -23.84 -33.95 38.99
CA TRP A 797 -23.16 -33.89 40.29
C TRP A 797 -21.63 -33.76 40.18
N ARG A 798 -21.00 -34.51 39.26
CA ARG A 798 -19.57 -34.38 38.96
C ARG A 798 -19.26 -32.98 38.42
N GLN A 799 -20.03 -32.48 37.46
CA GLN A 799 -19.85 -31.16 36.88
C GLN A 799 -20.07 -30.02 37.90
N GLN A 800 -21.04 -30.17 38.81
CA GLN A 800 -21.27 -29.21 39.90
C GLN A 800 -20.09 -29.19 40.88
N ARG A 801 -19.52 -30.35 41.22
CA ARG A 801 -18.30 -30.46 42.05
C ARG A 801 -17.08 -29.85 41.35
N ILE A 802 -16.93 -30.07 40.04
CA ILE A 802 -15.88 -29.43 39.22
C ILE A 802 -16.05 -27.91 39.19
N ASN A 803 -17.26 -27.40 38.93
CA ASN A 803 -17.57 -25.97 38.95
C ASN A 803 -17.30 -25.34 40.32
N GLN A 804 -17.59 -26.04 41.43
CA GLN A 804 -17.24 -25.56 42.78
C GLN A 804 -15.72 -25.48 42.99
N MET A 805 -14.96 -26.47 42.54
CA MET A 805 -13.48 -26.45 42.61
C MET A 805 -12.89 -25.34 41.71
N GLN A 806 -13.43 -25.14 40.51
CA GLN A 806 -13.02 -24.04 39.62
C GLN A 806 -13.40 -22.68 40.20
N SER A 807 -14.57 -22.53 40.81
CA SER A 807 -14.98 -21.30 41.51
C SER A 807 -14.04 -20.98 42.69
N ARG A 808 -13.61 -21.99 43.45
CA ARG A 808 -12.57 -21.84 44.49
C ARG A 808 -11.23 -21.40 43.89
N LYS A 809 -10.78 -22.02 42.79
CA LYS A 809 -9.52 -21.65 42.11
C LYS A 809 -9.56 -20.23 41.54
N VAL A 810 -10.69 -19.81 40.97
CA VAL A 810 -10.90 -18.42 40.49
C VAL A 810 -10.94 -17.43 41.67
N LYS A 811 -11.48 -17.80 42.83
CA LYS A 811 -11.38 -16.96 44.04
C LYS A 811 -9.94 -16.84 44.54
N ALA A 812 -9.14 -17.90 44.50
CA ALA A 812 -7.72 -17.85 44.83
C ALA A 812 -6.95 -16.94 43.84
N MET A 813 -7.11 -17.14 42.53
CA MET A 813 -6.53 -16.28 41.49
C MET A 813 -6.93 -14.80 41.63
N LYS A 814 -8.16 -14.51 42.07
CA LYS A 814 -8.59 -13.13 42.35
C LYS A 814 -7.94 -12.53 43.60
N ALA A 815 -7.67 -13.33 44.62
CA ALA A 815 -6.89 -12.88 45.78
C ALA A 815 -5.41 -12.69 45.42
N GLU A 816 -4.84 -13.59 44.62
CA GLU A 816 -3.49 -13.45 44.05
C GLU A 816 -3.38 -12.18 43.20
N LEU A 817 -4.34 -11.88 42.33
CA LEU A 817 -4.37 -10.63 41.56
C LEU A 817 -4.47 -9.39 42.46
N ALA A 818 -5.37 -9.37 43.45
CA ALA A 818 -5.48 -8.25 44.38
C ALA A 818 -4.20 -8.03 45.20
N ILE A 819 -3.47 -9.09 45.56
CA ILE A 819 -2.15 -8.99 46.19
C ILE A 819 -1.13 -8.39 45.22
N ASN A 820 -1.10 -8.84 43.95
CA ASN A 820 -0.21 -8.27 42.93
C ASN A 820 -0.53 -6.79 42.60
N GLU A 821 -1.80 -6.38 42.69
CA GLU A 821 -2.24 -4.99 42.53
C GLU A 821 -1.73 -4.13 43.69
N ILE A 822 -1.86 -4.58 44.94
CA ILE A 822 -1.28 -3.92 46.13
C ILE A 822 0.26 -3.87 46.05
N ASP A 823 0.90 -4.94 45.59
CA ASP A 823 2.35 -5.02 45.38
C ASP A 823 2.84 -4.03 44.31
N LEU A 824 2.02 -3.69 43.32
CA LEU A 824 2.30 -2.67 42.31
C LEU A 824 2.10 -1.27 42.89
N GLU A 825 1.00 -1.00 43.59
CA GLU A 825 0.77 0.28 44.27
C GLU A 825 1.90 0.60 45.27
N ALA A 826 2.35 -0.39 46.05
CA ALA A 826 3.49 -0.24 46.96
C ALA A 826 4.81 0.07 46.23
N ARG A 827 5.03 -0.52 45.05
CA ARG A 827 6.22 -0.22 44.22
C ARG A 827 6.14 1.17 43.60
N ASP A 828 4.97 1.61 43.16
CA ASP A 828 4.78 2.95 42.60
C ASP A 828 4.95 4.04 43.68
N VAL A 829 4.52 3.80 44.93
CA VAL A 829 4.83 4.66 46.08
C VAL A 829 6.34 4.74 46.32
N ILE A 830 7.05 3.60 46.39
CA ILE A 830 8.52 3.57 46.56
C ILE A 830 9.23 4.28 45.39
N ILE A 831 8.74 4.11 44.17
CA ILE A 831 9.26 4.79 42.97
C ILE A 831 9.04 6.31 43.06
N ASP A 832 7.90 6.78 43.59
CA ASP A 832 7.63 8.20 43.79
C ASP A 832 8.44 8.80 44.97
N GLU A 833 8.69 8.03 46.03
CA GLU A 833 9.66 8.39 47.08
C GLU A 833 11.06 8.60 46.48
N TYR A 834 11.56 7.65 45.66
CA TYR A 834 12.85 7.82 44.96
C TYR A 834 12.85 9.00 43.97
N LYS A 835 11.74 9.27 43.26
CA LYS A 835 11.62 10.49 42.42
C LYS A 835 11.64 11.77 43.25
N SER A 836 11.17 11.74 44.50
CA SER A 836 11.20 12.89 45.41
C SER A 836 12.60 13.16 45.97
N ALA A 837 13.37 12.11 46.24
CA ALA A 837 14.77 12.19 46.70
C ALA A 837 15.78 12.51 45.58
N LEU A 838 15.33 12.58 44.32
CA LEU A 838 16.12 12.94 43.14
C LEU A 838 15.78 14.36 42.61
N ARG A 839 15.23 15.22 43.47
CA ARG A 839 14.91 16.64 43.20
C ARG A 839 15.53 17.56 44.25
#